data_AF-A0AAW9KYZ7-F1
#
_entry.id   AF-A0AAW9KYZ7-F1
#
_cell.length_a   1.000
_cell.length_b   1.000
_cell.length_c   1.000
_cell.angle_alpha   90.00
_cell.angle_beta   90.00
_cell.angle_gamma   90.00
#
_symmetry.space_group_name_H-M   'P 1'
#
loop_
_entity.id
_entity.type
_entity.pdbx_description
1 polymer ?
#
loop_
_entity_poly.entity_id
_entity_poly.type
_entity_poly.pdbx_seq_one_letter_code
_entity_poly.pdbx_strand_id
1 'polypeptide(L)'
;MDQSGSLRQSDPEKARVKASKYLAQRLAAFADSSKATLKVRVAGFASDYHALGDWVTINSGSLAEVDKQITAAGDNLKDYDTDYWTALEGARQDLAGHDRSECRAVAWFSDGAYDLDVRDSEQSQQEFGTTKPYAPGSALTDESGVKTAESAGKQDMCRPTGLADQLRSSHITLLGIGLSSGDSNFDFMKRITLGGGANAAKNSVESCGNVSDPPGGFYPVTDIDSLLMAFDSISAPGRSVSSSATKICQGDVCSDGETSFVLDRSLRSVHILASSDTQGLEADLYAPGSQTPIVMTSDSSGPQNKQGVSYEWMTGRTLRIDLDSANAAAWAGQWRLVFVDRRAASAGHEVHVNLHLSSPLSMAWKNLGQTTLRQGETVSNADLKLVDGVGGPEVPASDLTGPVSLNVSLKDAKGKEHTLFTSTDPASLSTPQRITIPKDAALGSGTVTTSLTVTTGDATSASGSPVKGTTLSPSLASTAVTVSPPSNYPTLGDQIDFGRMDGQTEASADLKVTGPGCVWIGDGQTTLTGSPKEAGTVTLSAQASSKDTCVKVEEGKTGTVPVKLATQEHANGAVTGTVTVTVAPLNNQGEPQSVAVPFKADMRRPLNVGTAWTAFIIALLCGVLIPIGVLYLLKYLSAVIPSGSLVVGTTVVDIPSDGTSPRIELPSQQMRMYSLRGRTRTFEMDGYRLRAIMGLSPTAVPRVELVEPDAPSVSGATPGSRGGRAVVPLGVRGQWIAVADQPSQADDARRVTLIVLAASLDDAVLAKVVDDARAHLVSRVSSILPTKPAGASTSAAEGRTGALPTVGTSVPDAGGGFGSLDPVDDSPFAGFPTSPGAPSQGASSSEVQEATKRPPSNSDPQDPPAALPTL
;
A
#
# COMPACT_ATOMS: atom_id res chain seq x y z
N MET A 1 6.88 -1.99 -10.26
CA MET A 1 7.93 -1.23 -10.97
C MET A 1 9.26 -1.70 -10.42
N ASP A 2 10.16 -2.10 -11.30
CA ASP A 2 11.50 -2.48 -10.88
C ASP A 2 12.24 -1.29 -10.26
N GLN A 3 12.99 -1.59 -9.20
CA GLN A 3 13.82 -0.69 -8.41
C GLN A 3 15.25 -1.19 -8.32
N SER A 4 15.64 -2.23 -9.07
CA SER A 4 17.00 -2.75 -9.15
C SER A 4 18.05 -1.68 -9.49
N GLY A 5 19.30 -1.95 -9.11
CA GLY A 5 20.40 -0.99 -9.27
C GLY A 5 20.80 -0.75 -10.73
N SER A 6 20.57 -1.73 -11.60
CA SER A 6 20.85 -1.69 -13.05
C SER A 6 20.12 -0.55 -13.76
N LEU A 7 18.95 -0.16 -13.24
CA LEU A 7 18.14 0.94 -13.76
C LEU A 7 18.83 2.30 -13.78
N ARG A 8 19.91 2.49 -13.01
CA ARG A 8 20.72 3.71 -13.12
C ARG A 8 21.40 3.85 -14.48
N GLN A 9 21.66 2.73 -15.15
CA GLN A 9 22.32 2.68 -16.45
C GLN A 9 21.34 2.41 -17.59
N SER A 10 20.40 1.50 -17.39
CA SER A 10 19.42 1.08 -18.42
C SER A 10 18.22 2.04 -18.53
N ASP A 11 17.87 2.79 -17.47
CA ASP A 11 16.79 3.78 -17.46
C ASP A 11 17.17 5.11 -16.77
N PRO A 12 18.23 5.80 -17.25
CA PRO A 12 18.75 7.02 -16.61
C PRO A 12 17.76 8.19 -16.67
N GLU A 13 16.91 8.23 -17.70
CA GLU A 13 15.90 9.28 -17.89
C GLU A 13 14.54 8.97 -17.25
N LYS A 14 14.43 7.84 -16.54
CA LYS A 14 13.19 7.37 -15.91
C LYS A 14 12.04 7.22 -16.91
N ALA A 15 12.31 6.67 -18.09
CA ALA A 15 11.32 6.30 -19.09
C ALA A 15 10.19 5.44 -18.48
N ARG A 16 10.52 4.54 -17.54
CA ARG A 16 9.51 3.74 -16.82
C ARG A 16 8.51 4.58 -16.03
N VAL A 17 8.96 5.70 -15.45
CA VAL A 17 8.09 6.65 -14.71
C VAL A 17 7.21 7.41 -15.70
N LYS A 18 7.80 7.97 -16.76
CA LYS A 18 7.04 8.71 -17.78
C LYS A 18 5.92 7.86 -18.38
N ALA A 19 6.23 6.60 -18.69
CA ALA A 19 5.26 5.71 -19.28
C ALA A 19 4.23 5.14 -18.29
N SER A 20 4.62 4.88 -17.05
CA SER A 20 3.65 4.53 -16.00
C SER A 20 2.62 5.65 -15.81
N LYS A 21 3.05 6.92 -15.86
CA LYS A 21 2.15 8.08 -15.82
C LYS A 21 1.24 8.12 -17.05
N TYR A 22 1.77 7.87 -18.24
CA TYR A 22 0.95 7.77 -19.45
C TYR A 22 -0.11 6.66 -19.35
N LEU A 23 0.27 5.46 -18.88
CA LEU A 23 -0.67 4.37 -18.63
C LEU A 23 -1.76 4.78 -17.63
N ALA A 24 -1.38 5.42 -16.52
CA ALA A 24 -2.34 5.92 -15.53
C ALA A 24 -3.33 6.93 -16.15
N GLN A 25 -2.85 7.85 -16.98
CA GLN A 25 -3.70 8.81 -17.72
C GLN A 25 -4.70 8.09 -18.64
N ARG A 26 -4.26 7.06 -19.38
CA ARG A 26 -5.15 6.26 -20.25
C ARG A 26 -6.19 5.48 -19.45
N LEU A 27 -5.79 4.89 -18.31
CA LEU A 27 -6.72 4.20 -17.41
C LEU A 27 -7.74 5.16 -16.79
N ALA A 28 -7.34 6.36 -16.40
CA ALA A 28 -8.23 7.40 -15.90
C ALA A 28 -9.26 7.83 -16.96
N ALA A 29 -8.80 8.12 -18.18
CA ALA A 29 -9.68 8.49 -19.30
C ALA A 29 -10.67 7.36 -19.64
N PHE A 30 -10.22 6.11 -19.58
CA PHE A 30 -11.09 4.95 -19.75
C PHE A 30 -12.12 4.86 -18.62
N ALA A 31 -11.72 5.01 -17.36
CA ALA A 31 -12.65 4.97 -16.22
C ALA A 31 -13.72 6.07 -16.32
N ASP A 32 -13.33 7.29 -16.71
CA ASP A 32 -14.26 8.43 -16.85
C ASP A 32 -15.25 8.25 -18.00
N SER A 33 -14.79 7.71 -19.13
CA SER A 33 -15.63 7.50 -20.33
C SER A 33 -16.54 6.27 -20.21
N SER A 34 -16.04 5.17 -19.65
CA SER A 34 -16.79 3.92 -19.47
C SER A 34 -17.64 3.89 -18.20
N LYS A 35 -17.41 4.82 -17.27
CA LYS A 35 -17.95 4.80 -15.89
C LYS A 35 -17.56 3.54 -15.09
N ALA A 36 -16.56 2.79 -15.55
CA ALA A 36 -16.02 1.66 -14.81
C ALA A 36 -15.29 2.13 -13.55
N THR A 37 -15.48 1.42 -12.44
CA THR A 37 -14.67 1.64 -11.23
C THR A 37 -13.39 0.83 -11.35
N LEU A 38 -12.28 1.51 -11.65
CA LEU A 38 -10.95 0.91 -11.68
C LEU A 38 -10.17 1.33 -10.43
N LYS A 39 -9.54 0.36 -9.77
CA LYS A 39 -8.65 0.62 -8.64
C LYS A 39 -7.23 0.22 -9.00
N VAL A 40 -6.28 1.10 -8.72
CA VAL A 40 -4.86 0.91 -9.01
C VAL A 40 -4.05 1.02 -7.73
N ARG A 41 -2.96 0.28 -7.67
CA ARG A 41 -1.92 0.43 -6.66
C ARG A 41 -0.57 0.34 -7.34
N VAL A 42 0.35 1.19 -6.91
CA VAL A 42 1.74 1.16 -7.39
C VAL A 42 2.57 0.39 -6.39
N ALA A 43 3.47 -0.47 -6.86
CA ALA A 43 4.42 -1.17 -6.02
C ALA A 43 5.82 -1.13 -6.64
N GLY A 44 6.83 -1.00 -5.80
CA GLY A 44 8.24 -1.20 -6.13
C GLY A 44 8.66 -2.64 -5.85
N PHE A 45 9.65 -3.15 -6.57
CA PHE A 45 10.30 -4.42 -6.23
C PHE A 45 11.80 -4.36 -6.54
N ALA A 46 12.58 -5.09 -5.75
CA ALA A 46 14.00 -5.40 -5.98
C ALA A 46 14.30 -6.75 -5.31
N SER A 47 14.99 -6.76 -4.16
CA SER A 47 15.12 -7.93 -3.28
C SER A 47 13.82 -8.32 -2.55
N ASP A 48 12.92 -7.35 -2.36
CA ASP A 48 11.62 -7.46 -1.72
C ASP A 48 10.52 -6.83 -2.59
N TYR A 49 9.26 -6.98 -2.17
CA TYR A 49 8.10 -6.33 -2.77
C TYR A 49 7.55 -5.29 -1.79
N HIS A 50 7.39 -4.05 -2.25
CA HIS A 50 6.88 -2.96 -1.43
C HIS A 50 5.79 -2.17 -2.15
N ALA A 51 4.56 -2.29 -1.66
CA ALA A 51 3.45 -1.51 -2.17
C ALA A 51 3.46 -0.07 -1.63
N LEU A 52 3.21 0.89 -2.52
CA LEU A 52 3.28 2.33 -2.24
C LEU A 52 1.87 2.86 -2.01
N GLY A 53 1.56 3.18 -0.75
CA GLY A 53 0.26 3.71 -0.37
C GLY A 53 -0.89 2.70 -0.48
N ASP A 54 -2.10 3.23 -0.40
CA ASP A 54 -3.35 2.46 -0.51
C ASP A 54 -3.84 2.37 -1.96
N TRP A 55 -4.80 1.47 -2.20
CA TRP A 55 -5.49 1.37 -3.49
C TRP A 55 -6.27 2.65 -3.81
N VAL A 56 -6.07 3.20 -5.01
CA VAL A 56 -6.71 4.43 -5.48
C VAL A 56 -7.72 4.09 -6.57
N THR A 57 -8.96 4.57 -6.44
CA THR A 57 -9.93 4.54 -7.55
C THR A 57 -9.49 5.55 -8.60
N ILE A 58 -9.00 5.09 -9.76
CA ILE A 58 -8.41 5.95 -10.78
C ILE A 58 -9.46 6.66 -11.63
N ASN A 59 -9.32 7.98 -11.76
CA ASN A 59 -10.09 8.88 -12.63
C ASN A 59 -9.28 10.18 -12.83
N SER A 60 -9.77 11.10 -13.67
CA SER A 60 -9.05 12.37 -13.93
C SER A 60 -8.74 13.18 -12.67
N GLY A 61 -9.57 13.10 -11.63
CA GLY A 61 -9.38 13.82 -10.36
C GLY A 61 -8.36 13.17 -9.41
N SER A 62 -8.07 11.88 -9.57
CA SER A 62 -7.14 11.14 -8.69
C SER A 62 -5.75 10.94 -9.29
N LEU A 63 -5.52 11.36 -10.54
CA LEU A 63 -4.25 11.17 -11.27
C LEU A 63 -3.05 11.72 -10.51
N ALA A 64 -3.17 12.87 -9.85
CA ALA A 64 -2.07 13.49 -9.12
C ALA A 64 -1.53 12.60 -7.97
N GLU A 65 -2.40 11.85 -7.30
CA GLU A 65 -1.99 10.93 -6.24
C GLU A 65 -1.28 9.70 -6.82
N VAL A 66 -1.81 9.12 -7.90
CA VAL A 66 -1.17 7.98 -8.59
C VAL A 66 0.19 8.40 -9.15
N ASP A 67 0.30 9.59 -9.76
CA ASP A 67 1.55 10.13 -10.29
C ASP A 67 2.61 10.32 -9.20
N LYS A 68 2.19 10.72 -7.99
CA LYS A 68 3.07 10.81 -6.83
C LYS A 68 3.61 9.44 -6.41
N GLN A 69 2.75 8.42 -6.37
CA GLN A 69 3.16 7.04 -6.07
C GLN A 69 4.10 6.47 -7.14
N ILE A 70 3.83 6.71 -8.42
CA ILE A 70 4.69 6.31 -9.55
C ILE A 70 6.06 7.00 -9.44
N THR A 71 6.07 8.30 -9.14
CA THR A 71 7.33 9.06 -9.00
C THR A 71 8.14 8.54 -7.81
N ALA A 72 7.50 8.30 -6.66
CA ALA A 72 8.15 7.71 -5.50
C ALA A 72 8.73 6.32 -5.79
N ALA A 73 8.03 5.48 -6.57
CA ALA A 73 8.55 4.19 -7.02
C ALA A 73 9.82 4.36 -7.87
N GLY A 74 9.81 5.29 -8.82
CA GLY A 74 10.93 5.54 -9.72
C GLY A 74 12.14 6.23 -9.08
N ASP A 75 11.94 6.98 -8.01
CA ASP A 75 13.02 7.67 -7.29
C ASP A 75 13.77 6.75 -6.32
N ASN A 76 13.10 5.69 -5.83
CA ASN A 76 13.64 4.78 -4.83
C ASN A 76 14.31 3.56 -5.48
N LEU A 77 15.46 3.77 -6.12
CA LEU A 77 16.32 2.67 -6.58
C LEU A 77 17.06 2.01 -5.40
N LYS A 78 17.13 0.68 -5.43
CA LYS A 78 17.81 -0.21 -4.50
C LYS A 78 19.04 -0.81 -5.17
N ASP A 79 20.05 -1.14 -4.36
CA ASP A 79 21.33 -1.64 -4.88
C ASP A 79 21.38 -3.17 -5.06
N TYR A 80 20.30 -3.89 -4.71
CA TYR A 80 20.31 -5.35 -4.58
C TYR A 80 19.07 -6.02 -5.21
N ASP A 81 19.34 -7.07 -5.98
CA ASP A 81 18.46 -8.01 -6.70
C ASP A 81 17.51 -7.42 -7.73
N THR A 82 17.16 -8.29 -8.66
CA THR A 82 15.98 -8.20 -9.53
C THR A 82 15.11 -9.46 -9.32
N ASP A 83 14.40 -9.55 -8.20
CA ASP A 83 13.67 -10.77 -7.78
C ASP A 83 12.21 -10.82 -8.28
N TYR A 84 12.04 -11.36 -9.48
CA TYR A 84 10.75 -11.56 -10.14
C TYR A 84 9.79 -12.47 -9.36
N TRP A 85 10.30 -13.49 -8.67
CA TRP A 85 9.46 -14.39 -7.89
C TRP A 85 8.78 -13.61 -6.77
N THR A 86 9.58 -12.86 -6.01
CA THR A 86 9.09 -12.04 -4.89
C THR A 86 8.14 -10.94 -5.37
N ALA A 87 8.46 -10.31 -6.50
CA ALA A 87 7.61 -9.28 -7.11
C ALA A 87 6.21 -9.81 -7.49
N LEU A 88 6.16 -10.96 -8.16
CA LEU A 88 4.92 -11.53 -8.68
C LEU A 88 4.08 -12.18 -7.57
N GLU A 89 4.70 -12.83 -6.59
CA GLU A 89 3.98 -13.36 -5.42
C GLU A 89 3.43 -12.22 -4.54
N GLY A 90 4.22 -11.16 -4.33
CA GLY A 90 3.76 -9.96 -3.63
C GLY A 90 2.55 -9.33 -4.32
N ALA A 91 2.60 -9.15 -5.65
CA ALA A 91 1.49 -8.64 -6.43
C ALA A 91 0.25 -9.56 -6.36
N ARG A 92 0.44 -10.89 -6.40
CA ARG A 92 -0.65 -11.87 -6.24
C ARG A 92 -1.34 -11.72 -4.89
N GLN A 93 -0.57 -11.62 -3.81
CA GLN A 93 -1.09 -11.47 -2.44
C GLN A 93 -1.82 -10.13 -2.25
N ASP A 94 -1.28 -9.05 -2.81
CA ASP A 94 -1.89 -7.72 -2.77
C ASP A 94 -3.26 -7.71 -3.46
N LEU A 95 -3.32 -8.30 -4.66
CA LEU A 95 -4.57 -8.44 -5.42
C LEU A 95 -5.58 -9.32 -4.69
N ALA A 96 -5.16 -10.48 -4.17
CA ALA A 96 -6.02 -11.39 -3.41
C ALA A 96 -6.51 -10.76 -2.09
N GLY A 97 -5.72 -9.87 -1.48
CA GLY A 97 -6.09 -9.15 -0.27
C GLY A 97 -7.07 -8.00 -0.50
N HIS A 98 -7.09 -7.43 -1.70
CA HIS A 98 -7.89 -6.25 -2.02
C HIS A 98 -9.28 -6.57 -2.57
N ASP A 99 -9.36 -7.43 -3.58
CA ASP A 99 -10.57 -7.60 -4.38
C ASP A 99 -10.85 -9.08 -4.65
N ARG A 100 -12.14 -9.42 -4.65
CA ARG A 100 -12.67 -10.73 -5.04
C ARG A 100 -13.18 -10.73 -6.48
N SER A 101 -13.11 -9.61 -7.19
CA SER A 101 -13.47 -9.54 -8.60
C SER A 101 -12.54 -10.37 -9.47
N GLU A 102 -13.07 -10.82 -10.61
CA GLU A 102 -12.33 -11.65 -11.57
C GLU A 102 -11.57 -10.81 -12.62
N CYS A 103 -11.59 -9.48 -12.53
CA CYS A 103 -10.91 -8.59 -13.48
C CYS A 103 -9.67 -7.97 -12.82
N ARG A 104 -8.54 -8.68 -12.88
CA ARG A 104 -7.28 -8.26 -12.24
C ARG A 104 -6.15 -8.26 -13.26
N ALA A 105 -5.23 -7.30 -13.14
CA ALA A 105 -4.08 -7.21 -14.03
C ALA A 105 -2.84 -6.67 -13.28
N VAL A 106 -1.66 -7.06 -13.77
CA VAL A 106 -0.37 -6.53 -13.32
C VAL A 106 0.37 -5.96 -14.52
N ALA A 107 0.68 -4.66 -14.46
CA ALA A 107 1.62 -4.03 -15.37
C ALA A 107 3.02 -4.05 -14.72
N TRP A 108 3.92 -4.80 -15.32
CA TRP A 108 5.22 -5.14 -14.76
C TRP A 108 6.34 -4.56 -15.61
N PHE A 109 7.04 -3.56 -15.06
CA PHE A 109 8.16 -2.86 -15.69
C PHE A 109 9.47 -3.41 -15.13
N SER A 110 10.38 -3.82 -16.01
CA SER A 110 11.73 -4.30 -15.67
C SER A 110 12.70 -4.02 -16.81
N ASP A 111 13.98 -3.78 -16.51
CA ASP A 111 15.03 -3.64 -17.53
C ASP A 111 15.65 -4.96 -17.99
N GLY A 112 15.24 -6.07 -17.36
CA GLY A 112 15.58 -7.42 -17.78
C GLY A 112 15.98 -8.30 -16.61
N ALA A 113 16.70 -9.37 -16.96
CA ALA A 113 17.31 -10.40 -16.10
C ALA A 113 16.79 -10.51 -14.66
N TYR A 114 16.06 -11.60 -14.42
CA TYR A 114 15.94 -12.13 -13.06
C TYR A 114 17.33 -12.55 -12.57
N ASP A 115 17.83 -11.82 -11.58
CA ASP A 115 19.20 -11.88 -11.08
C ASP A 115 19.19 -11.64 -9.57
N LEU A 116 19.98 -12.42 -8.83
CA LEU A 116 20.13 -12.26 -7.39
C LEU A 116 21.58 -11.93 -7.06
N ASP A 117 21.80 -10.96 -6.20
CA ASP A 117 23.16 -10.55 -5.83
C ASP A 117 23.76 -11.43 -4.74
N VAL A 118 25.08 -11.57 -4.76
CA VAL A 118 25.81 -12.23 -3.67
C VAL A 118 25.79 -11.35 -2.43
N ARG A 119 25.49 -11.95 -1.27
CA ARG A 119 25.51 -11.32 0.05
C ARG A 119 26.90 -11.41 0.67
N ASP A 120 27.84 -10.69 0.07
CA ASP A 120 29.27 -10.74 0.34
C ASP A 120 29.71 -10.04 1.64
N SER A 121 28.81 -9.32 2.31
CA SER A 121 29.07 -8.59 3.56
C SER A 121 28.04 -8.90 4.65
N GLU A 122 28.45 -8.83 5.93
CA GLU A 122 27.53 -8.99 7.07
C GLU A 122 26.36 -7.99 7.02
N GLN A 123 26.60 -6.77 6.53
CA GLN A 123 25.55 -5.77 6.35
C GLN A 123 24.51 -6.23 5.33
N SER A 124 24.93 -6.67 4.14
CA SER A 124 24.01 -7.17 3.11
C SER A 124 23.21 -8.39 3.58
N GLN A 125 23.83 -9.27 4.38
CA GLN A 125 23.17 -10.44 4.96
C GLN A 125 22.10 -10.06 6.00
N GLN A 126 22.36 -9.04 6.81
CA GLN A 126 21.39 -8.54 7.79
C GLN A 126 20.24 -7.78 7.13
N GLU A 127 20.53 -6.98 6.10
CA GLU A 127 19.55 -6.13 5.44
C GLU A 127 18.62 -6.92 4.50
N PHE A 128 19.18 -7.83 3.69
CA PHE A 128 18.44 -8.53 2.63
C PHE A 128 18.20 -10.02 2.91
N GLY A 129 18.73 -10.54 4.02
CA GLY A 129 18.69 -11.96 4.34
C GLY A 129 19.67 -12.81 3.52
N THR A 130 19.93 -14.03 4.02
CA THR A 130 20.88 -14.97 3.41
C THR A 130 20.21 -16.03 2.53
N THR A 131 18.89 -16.11 2.49
CA THR A 131 18.15 -17.12 1.72
C THR A 131 16.85 -16.54 1.17
N LYS A 132 16.28 -17.21 0.17
CA LYS A 132 14.98 -16.85 -0.42
C LYS A 132 13.93 -17.93 -0.09
N PRO A 133 12.64 -17.56 0.01
CA PRO A 133 11.59 -18.50 0.40
C PRO A 133 11.43 -19.69 -0.56
N TYR A 134 11.69 -19.50 -1.85
CA TYR A 134 11.67 -20.53 -2.90
C TYR A 134 12.96 -21.37 -2.98
N ALA A 135 13.99 -21.01 -2.21
CA ALA A 135 15.29 -21.67 -2.17
C ALA A 135 15.86 -21.72 -0.73
N PRO A 136 15.14 -22.32 0.24
CA PRO A 136 15.50 -22.24 1.66
C PRO A 136 16.84 -22.94 2.00
N GLY A 137 17.30 -23.86 1.16
CA GLY A 137 18.56 -24.59 1.33
C GLY A 137 19.77 -23.95 0.64
N SER A 138 19.60 -22.80 -0.01
CA SER A 138 20.65 -22.14 -0.80
C SER A 138 21.01 -20.79 -0.20
N ALA A 139 22.15 -20.73 0.48
CA ALA A 139 22.65 -19.47 1.04
C ALA A 139 23.17 -18.56 -0.07
N LEU A 140 22.72 -17.32 -0.13
CA LEU A 140 23.13 -16.31 -1.12
C LEU A 140 24.51 -15.71 -0.82
N THR A 141 25.31 -16.32 0.06
CA THR A 141 26.62 -15.80 0.48
C THR A 141 27.73 -16.05 -0.53
N ASP A 142 27.46 -16.83 -1.59
CA ASP A 142 28.36 -17.07 -2.71
C ASP A 142 27.59 -17.23 -4.04
N GLU A 143 28.32 -17.18 -5.17
CA GLU A 143 27.74 -17.32 -6.51
C GLU A 143 27.03 -18.65 -6.75
N SER A 144 27.48 -19.74 -6.12
CA SER A 144 26.89 -21.06 -6.31
C SER A 144 25.50 -21.11 -5.69
N GLY A 145 25.36 -20.54 -4.50
CA GLY A 145 24.10 -20.40 -3.81
C GLY A 145 23.12 -19.50 -4.56
N VAL A 146 23.59 -18.37 -5.08
CA VAL A 146 22.84 -17.47 -5.97
C VAL A 146 22.31 -18.22 -7.20
N LYS A 147 23.18 -18.88 -7.98
CA LYS A 147 22.76 -19.62 -9.18
C LYS A 147 21.76 -20.73 -8.88
N THR A 148 21.92 -21.39 -7.73
CA THR A 148 20.98 -22.42 -7.27
C THR A 148 19.63 -21.81 -6.90
N ALA A 149 19.63 -20.69 -6.17
CA ALA A 149 18.42 -19.98 -5.80
C ALA A 149 17.68 -19.44 -7.04
N GLU A 150 18.40 -18.89 -8.00
CA GLU A 150 17.82 -18.42 -9.25
C GLU A 150 17.18 -19.55 -10.05
N SER A 151 17.89 -20.68 -10.19
CA SER A 151 17.34 -21.86 -10.86
C SER A 151 16.08 -22.36 -10.16
N ALA A 152 16.06 -22.35 -8.82
CA ALA A 152 14.90 -22.74 -8.03
C ALA A 152 13.72 -21.78 -8.23
N GLY A 153 13.97 -20.46 -8.25
CA GLY A 153 12.96 -19.45 -8.53
C GLY A 153 12.37 -19.57 -9.93
N LYS A 154 13.21 -19.71 -10.97
CA LYS A 154 12.79 -19.96 -12.36
C LYS A 154 11.95 -21.22 -12.47
N GLN A 155 12.38 -22.30 -11.82
CA GLN A 155 11.66 -23.57 -11.81
C GLN A 155 10.31 -23.46 -11.10
N ASP A 156 10.24 -22.82 -9.94
CA ASP A 156 8.98 -22.71 -9.20
C ASP A 156 7.98 -21.77 -9.89
N MET A 157 8.44 -20.71 -10.56
CA MET A 157 7.58 -19.86 -11.38
C MET A 157 6.95 -20.63 -12.54
N CYS A 158 7.74 -21.42 -13.26
CA CYS A 158 7.36 -22.01 -14.55
C CYS A 158 7.02 -23.49 -14.54
N ARG A 159 7.13 -24.20 -13.41
CA ARG A 159 6.60 -25.57 -13.29
C ARG A 159 5.08 -25.58 -13.47
N PRO A 160 4.47 -26.71 -13.86
CA PRO A 160 3.04 -26.90 -13.75
C PRO A 160 2.55 -26.54 -12.33
N THR A 161 1.43 -25.80 -12.27
CA THR A 161 0.82 -25.26 -11.03
C THR A 161 1.71 -24.28 -10.25
N GLY A 162 2.83 -23.84 -10.83
CA GLY A 162 3.76 -22.86 -10.27
C GLY A 162 3.16 -21.44 -10.18
N LEU A 163 3.99 -20.47 -9.79
CA LEU A 163 3.52 -19.10 -9.57
C LEU A 163 2.83 -18.48 -10.80
N ALA A 164 3.34 -18.72 -12.01
CA ALA A 164 2.73 -18.23 -13.25
C ALA A 164 1.32 -18.81 -13.46
N ASP A 165 1.13 -20.09 -13.17
CA ASP A 165 -0.16 -20.75 -13.25
C ASP A 165 -1.12 -20.31 -12.13
N GLN A 166 -0.61 -20.03 -10.93
CA GLN A 166 -1.41 -19.47 -9.83
C GLN A 166 -1.93 -18.07 -10.16
N LEU A 167 -1.12 -17.20 -10.76
CA LEU A 167 -1.53 -15.87 -11.24
C LEU A 167 -2.65 -15.99 -12.27
N ARG A 168 -2.46 -16.85 -13.29
CA ARG A 168 -3.44 -17.04 -14.35
C ARG A 168 -4.74 -17.68 -13.86
N SER A 169 -4.64 -18.70 -13.01
CA SER A 169 -5.80 -19.33 -12.37
C SER A 169 -6.55 -18.41 -11.41
N SER A 170 -5.86 -17.38 -10.90
CA SER A 170 -6.48 -16.29 -10.13
C SER A 170 -6.98 -15.16 -11.04
N HIS A 171 -7.16 -15.40 -12.34
CA HIS A 171 -7.63 -14.43 -13.32
C HIS A 171 -6.82 -13.12 -13.35
N ILE A 172 -5.51 -13.20 -13.12
CA ILE A 172 -4.58 -12.07 -13.19
C ILE A 172 -3.92 -12.05 -14.57
N THR A 173 -4.22 -11.01 -15.36
CA THR A 173 -3.54 -10.75 -16.63
C THR A 173 -2.16 -10.14 -16.38
N LEU A 174 -1.11 -10.74 -16.95
CA LEU A 174 0.26 -10.23 -16.82
C LEU A 174 0.67 -9.45 -18.08
N LEU A 175 1.02 -8.17 -17.90
CA LEU A 175 1.56 -7.30 -18.94
C LEU A 175 3.02 -7.00 -18.60
N GLY A 176 3.95 -7.61 -19.32
CA GLY A 176 5.38 -7.35 -19.17
C GLY A 176 5.85 -6.22 -20.07
N ILE A 177 6.53 -5.24 -19.50
CA ILE A 177 7.13 -4.10 -20.18
C ILE A 177 8.64 -4.15 -19.96
N GLY A 178 9.37 -4.53 -21.00
CA GLY A 178 10.82 -4.72 -20.96
C GLY A 178 11.57 -3.48 -21.44
N LEU A 179 12.36 -2.85 -20.56
CA LEU A 179 13.15 -1.65 -20.83
C LEU A 179 14.54 -2.05 -21.34
N SER A 180 14.79 -1.90 -22.63
CA SER A 180 16.02 -2.31 -23.30
C SER A 180 16.98 -1.15 -23.51
N SER A 181 18.25 -1.34 -23.17
CA SER A 181 19.35 -0.47 -23.59
C SER A 181 20.20 -1.08 -24.73
N GLY A 182 19.75 -2.18 -25.36
CA GLY A 182 20.41 -2.85 -26.49
C GLY A 182 20.75 -4.33 -26.24
N ASP A 183 21.19 -4.68 -25.03
CA ASP A 183 21.66 -6.04 -24.67
C ASP A 183 20.77 -6.76 -23.63
N SER A 184 19.61 -6.19 -23.28
CA SER A 184 18.73 -6.74 -22.25
C SER A 184 18.12 -8.09 -22.63
N ASN A 185 18.22 -9.09 -21.73
CA ASN A 185 17.58 -10.39 -21.89
C ASN A 185 16.18 -10.41 -21.25
N PHE A 186 15.15 -10.57 -22.08
CA PHE A 186 13.74 -10.67 -21.66
C PHE A 186 13.14 -12.05 -21.83
N ASP A 187 13.91 -13.08 -22.18
CA ASP A 187 13.37 -14.39 -22.55
C ASP A 187 12.56 -15.00 -21.40
N PHE A 188 13.08 -14.89 -20.17
CA PHE A 188 12.36 -15.39 -19.00
C PHE A 188 11.07 -14.61 -18.72
N MET A 189 11.10 -13.28 -18.86
CA MET A 189 9.92 -12.43 -18.70
C MET A 189 8.85 -12.75 -19.76
N LYS A 190 9.24 -12.87 -21.04
CA LYS A 190 8.39 -13.32 -22.15
C LYS A 190 7.77 -14.68 -21.86
N ARG A 191 8.57 -15.61 -21.32
CA ARG A 191 8.11 -16.96 -20.93
C ARG A 191 6.99 -16.88 -19.89
N ILE A 192 7.14 -16.05 -18.86
CA ILE A 192 6.13 -15.85 -17.81
C ILE A 192 4.86 -15.20 -18.37
N THR A 193 4.97 -14.18 -19.22
CA THR A 193 3.80 -13.43 -19.70
C THR A 193 3.06 -14.14 -20.84
N LEU A 194 3.79 -14.79 -21.76
CA LEU A 194 3.25 -15.34 -23.01
C LEU A 194 3.24 -16.88 -23.06
N GLY A 195 3.99 -17.56 -22.19
CA GLY A 195 4.27 -19.00 -22.28
C GLY A 195 3.29 -19.93 -21.57
N GLY A 196 2.11 -19.46 -21.18
CA GLY A 196 1.13 -20.27 -20.46
C GLY A 196 0.43 -21.30 -21.36
N GLY A 197 0.56 -22.60 -21.05
CA GLY A 197 -0.18 -23.68 -21.73
C GLY A 197 -0.04 -23.64 -23.26
N ALA A 198 -1.17 -23.57 -23.96
CA ALA A 198 -1.22 -23.54 -25.43
C ALA A 198 -0.63 -22.25 -26.03
N ASN A 199 -0.49 -21.17 -25.24
CA ASN A 199 0.06 -19.90 -25.72
C ASN A 199 1.56 -19.98 -26.00
N ALA A 200 2.30 -20.89 -25.35
CA ALA A 200 3.73 -21.05 -25.57
C ALA A 200 4.07 -21.29 -27.05
N ALA A 201 3.39 -22.28 -27.65
CA ALA A 201 3.55 -22.59 -29.08
C ALA A 201 3.04 -21.44 -29.98
N LYS A 202 1.90 -20.83 -29.62
CA LYS A 202 1.32 -19.71 -30.38
C LYS A 202 2.26 -18.50 -30.45
N ASN A 203 2.98 -18.22 -29.36
CA ASN A 203 3.86 -17.06 -29.23
C ASN A 203 5.34 -17.39 -29.48
N SER A 204 5.66 -18.63 -29.87
CA SER A 204 7.04 -19.10 -30.08
C SER A 204 7.98 -18.85 -28.88
N VAL A 205 7.50 -19.12 -27.67
CA VAL A 205 8.27 -19.03 -26.41
C VAL A 205 8.27 -20.38 -25.68
N GLU A 206 9.24 -20.60 -24.80
CA GLU A 206 9.22 -21.77 -23.91
C GLU A 206 7.98 -21.78 -23.00
N SER A 207 7.54 -22.96 -22.57
CA SER A 207 6.37 -23.08 -21.69
C SER A 207 6.67 -22.62 -20.26
N CYS A 208 5.78 -21.84 -19.67
CA CYS A 208 5.82 -21.46 -18.26
C CYS A 208 4.45 -21.74 -17.63
N GLY A 209 4.33 -22.93 -17.06
CA GLY A 209 3.06 -23.47 -16.58
C GLY A 209 2.15 -23.99 -17.69
N ASN A 210 1.02 -24.57 -17.30
CA ASN A 210 0.05 -25.24 -18.16
C ASN A 210 -1.24 -24.45 -18.37
N VAL A 211 -1.44 -23.35 -17.65
CA VAL A 211 -2.65 -22.52 -17.74
C VAL A 211 -2.45 -21.44 -18.80
N SER A 212 -3.36 -21.38 -19.77
CA SER A 212 -3.28 -20.41 -20.89
C SER A 212 -4.02 -19.11 -20.62
N ASP A 213 -5.09 -19.13 -19.83
CA ASP A 213 -5.99 -18.00 -19.65
C ASP A 213 -5.84 -17.40 -18.23
N PRO A 214 -5.92 -16.05 -18.09
CA PRO A 214 -5.99 -15.07 -19.17
C PRO A 214 -4.65 -14.96 -19.91
N PRO A 215 -4.69 -14.68 -21.23
CA PRO A 215 -3.47 -14.42 -21.98
C PRO A 215 -2.80 -13.13 -21.48
N GLY A 216 -1.48 -13.19 -21.27
CA GLY A 216 -0.67 -12.01 -20.99
C GLY A 216 -0.19 -11.31 -22.26
N GLY A 217 0.60 -10.26 -22.08
CA GLY A 217 1.27 -9.50 -23.14
C GLY A 217 2.71 -9.19 -22.76
N PHE A 218 3.58 -9.06 -23.76
CA PHE A 218 4.95 -8.59 -23.57
C PHE A 218 5.27 -7.50 -24.58
N TYR A 219 5.85 -6.41 -24.09
CA TYR A 219 6.15 -5.21 -24.86
C TYR A 219 7.62 -4.84 -24.65
N PRO A 220 8.51 -5.16 -25.60
CA PRO A 220 9.90 -4.71 -25.58
C PRO A 220 9.97 -3.23 -25.96
N VAL A 221 10.81 -2.47 -25.26
CA VAL A 221 10.86 -1.03 -25.39
C VAL A 221 12.31 -0.60 -25.35
N THR A 222 12.79 0.02 -26.42
CA THR A 222 14.18 0.52 -26.52
C THR A 222 14.32 2.00 -26.20
N ASP A 223 13.23 2.77 -26.30
CA ASP A 223 13.18 4.18 -25.97
C ASP A 223 11.78 4.60 -25.51
N ILE A 224 11.66 5.83 -25.01
CA ILE A 224 10.40 6.39 -24.54
C ILE A 224 9.31 6.38 -25.63
N ASP A 225 9.67 6.59 -26.90
CA ASP A 225 8.73 6.72 -27.99
C ASP A 225 8.08 5.36 -28.33
N SER A 226 8.91 4.30 -28.36
CA SER A 226 8.47 2.91 -28.49
C SER A 226 7.60 2.46 -27.31
N LEU A 227 7.91 2.96 -26.10
CA LEU A 227 7.13 2.70 -24.88
C LEU A 227 5.73 3.30 -24.97
N LEU A 228 5.64 4.55 -25.45
CA LEU A 228 4.39 5.26 -25.65
C LEU A 228 3.54 4.55 -26.73
N MET A 229 4.16 4.15 -27.85
CA MET A 229 3.51 3.36 -28.89
C MET A 229 3.02 2.01 -28.38
N ALA A 230 3.80 1.32 -27.54
CA ALA A 230 3.43 0.05 -26.94
C ALA A 230 2.24 0.22 -25.98
N PHE A 231 2.25 1.21 -25.09
CA PHE A 231 1.12 1.46 -24.21
C PHE A 231 -0.13 1.92 -24.94
N ASP A 232 0.05 2.70 -26.00
CA ASP A 232 -1.06 3.09 -26.83
C ASP A 232 -1.63 1.89 -27.62
N SER A 233 -0.81 0.89 -27.94
CA SER A 233 -1.27 -0.38 -28.52
C SER A 233 -2.05 -1.25 -27.53
N ILE A 234 -1.86 -1.04 -26.22
CA ILE A 234 -2.68 -1.63 -25.15
C ILE A 234 -4.01 -0.86 -25.11
N SER A 235 -4.89 -1.16 -26.06
CA SER A 235 -6.26 -0.67 -26.07
C SER A 235 -7.03 -1.15 -24.84
N ALA A 236 -8.06 -0.40 -24.46
CA ALA A 236 -9.04 -0.86 -23.48
C ALA A 236 -9.57 -2.26 -23.86
N PRO A 237 -9.84 -3.15 -22.89
CA PRO A 237 -10.34 -4.50 -23.15
C PRO A 237 -11.49 -4.48 -24.15
N GLY A 238 -11.36 -5.27 -25.23
CA GLY A 238 -12.37 -5.39 -26.28
C GLY A 238 -12.34 -4.29 -27.35
N ARG A 239 -11.32 -3.42 -27.39
CA ARG A 239 -11.03 -2.55 -28.54
C ARG A 239 -9.72 -2.99 -29.18
N SER A 240 -9.55 -2.88 -30.49
CA SER A 240 -8.23 -3.04 -31.14
C SER A 240 -7.77 -1.71 -31.73
N VAL A 241 -6.45 -1.57 -31.85
CA VAL A 241 -5.77 -0.41 -32.43
C VAL A 241 -5.43 -0.73 -33.86
N SER A 242 -5.74 0.17 -34.80
CA SER A 242 -5.20 0.07 -36.15
C SER A 242 -3.79 0.64 -36.13
N SER A 243 -2.77 -0.21 -36.32
CA SER A 243 -1.38 0.22 -36.43
C SER A 243 -0.91 0.08 -37.87
N SER A 244 -0.30 1.13 -38.41
CA SER A 244 0.26 1.17 -39.76
C SER A 244 1.60 1.89 -39.76
N ALA A 245 2.46 1.56 -40.72
CA ALA A 245 3.64 2.35 -41.04
C ALA A 245 3.35 3.14 -42.33
N THR A 246 3.66 4.44 -42.33
CA THR A 246 3.50 5.31 -43.49
C THR A 246 4.81 6.01 -43.82
N LYS A 247 5.02 6.35 -45.10
CA LYS A 247 6.21 7.07 -45.54
C LYS A 247 6.17 8.52 -45.10
N ILE A 248 7.34 9.08 -44.82
CA ILE A 248 7.49 10.52 -44.61
C ILE A 248 7.62 11.22 -45.95
N CYS A 249 6.73 12.17 -46.25
CA CYS A 249 6.80 12.98 -47.46
C CYS A 249 7.98 13.95 -47.38
N GLN A 250 8.72 14.11 -48.48
CA GLN A 250 9.95 14.91 -48.53
C GLN A 250 9.68 16.25 -49.23
N GLY A 251 9.93 17.36 -48.54
CA GLY A 251 9.70 18.73 -49.02
C GLY A 251 8.22 19.15 -49.00
N ASP A 252 7.40 18.51 -49.82
CA ASP A 252 5.95 18.76 -49.94
C ASP A 252 5.12 17.50 -49.65
N VAL A 253 3.83 17.70 -49.42
CA VAL A 253 2.83 16.65 -49.17
C VAL A 253 2.77 15.68 -50.36
N CYS A 254 2.70 14.39 -50.07
CA CYS A 254 2.71 13.30 -51.06
C CYS A 254 1.58 12.29 -50.80
N SER A 255 1.09 11.62 -51.85
CA SER A 255 0.02 10.63 -51.73
C SER A 255 0.45 9.36 -50.98
N ASP A 256 1.72 8.97 -51.14
CA ASP A 256 2.26 7.70 -50.62
C ASP A 256 2.48 7.73 -49.09
N GLY A 257 2.46 8.92 -48.48
CA GLY A 257 2.57 9.12 -47.03
C GLY A 257 1.23 9.37 -46.34
N GLU A 258 0.11 9.28 -47.08
CA GLU A 258 -1.22 9.62 -46.56
C GLU A 258 -1.84 8.47 -45.76
N THR A 259 -2.18 8.74 -44.50
CA THR A 259 -3.04 7.90 -43.67
C THR A 259 -4.48 8.44 -43.73
N SER A 260 -5.37 7.71 -44.38
CA SER A 260 -6.78 8.11 -44.57
C SER A 260 -7.74 7.27 -43.75
N PHE A 261 -8.71 7.91 -43.12
CA PHE A 261 -9.81 7.25 -42.39
C PHE A 261 -11.12 8.02 -42.55
N VAL A 262 -12.25 7.32 -42.49
CA VAL A 262 -13.59 7.89 -42.65
C VAL A 262 -14.29 7.88 -41.30
N LEU A 263 -14.90 9.00 -40.95
CA LEU A 263 -15.71 9.15 -39.74
C LEU A 263 -17.19 9.35 -40.09
N ASP A 264 -18.06 8.90 -39.19
CA ASP A 264 -19.49 9.20 -39.20
C ASP A 264 -20.04 9.30 -37.76
N ARG A 265 -21.37 9.30 -37.60
CA ARG A 265 -22.03 9.44 -36.30
C ARG A 265 -21.87 8.24 -35.36
N SER A 266 -21.37 7.10 -35.85
CA SER A 266 -21.08 5.93 -35.03
C SER A 266 -19.84 6.11 -34.14
N LEU A 267 -19.02 7.13 -34.43
CA LEU A 267 -17.79 7.46 -33.71
C LEU A 267 -17.96 8.76 -32.92
N ARG A 268 -17.34 8.85 -31.74
CA ARG A 268 -17.34 10.07 -30.90
C ARG A 268 -15.99 10.73 -30.77
N SER A 269 -14.93 9.94 -30.79
CA SER A 269 -13.59 10.44 -30.63
C SER A 269 -12.60 9.65 -31.49
N VAL A 270 -11.56 10.36 -31.91
CA VAL A 270 -10.40 9.78 -32.58
C VAL A 270 -9.19 10.11 -31.74
N HIS A 271 -8.36 9.10 -31.49
CA HIS A 271 -7.05 9.28 -30.89
C HIS A 271 -6.01 8.73 -31.86
N ILE A 272 -4.99 9.52 -32.13
CA ILE A 272 -3.87 9.15 -32.99
C ILE A 272 -2.60 9.34 -32.19
N LEU A 273 -1.80 8.29 -32.09
CA LEU A 273 -0.41 8.40 -31.64
C LEU A 273 0.48 8.02 -32.80
N ALA A 274 1.38 8.92 -33.19
CA ALA A 274 2.29 8.70 -34.29
C ALA A 274 3.71 8.92 -33.82
N SER A 275 4.63 8.04 -34.22
CA SER A 275 6.03 8.11 -33.83
C SER A 275 6.96 7.79 -34.99
N SER A 276 8.09 8.49 -35.07
CA SER A 276 9.16 8.26 -36.05
C SER A 276 10.51 8.07 -35.36
N ASP A 277 11.50 7.57 -36.08
CA ASP A 277 12.89 7.51 -35.63
C ASP A 277 13.64 8.83 -35.86
N THR A 278 13.11 9.73 -36.70
CA THR A 278 13.63 11.07 -36.98
C THR A 278 12.84 12.19 -36.27
N GLN A 279 13.48 13.34 -36.10
CA GLN A 279 12.91 14.55 -35.47
C GLN A 279 12.64 15.65 -36.51
N GLY A 280 11.90 16.67 -36.11
CA GLY A 280 11.70 17.88 -36.92
C GLY A 280 10.64 17.73 -38.01
N LEU A 281 9.78 16.72 -37.87
CA LEU A 281 8.66 16.49 -38.77
C LEU A 281 7.54 17.51 -38.52
N GLU A 282 6.77 17.74 -39.58
CA GLU A 282 5.50 18.46 -39.58
C GLU A 282 4.38 17.47 -39.89
N ALA A 283 3.24 17.58 -39.19
CA ALA A 283 2.06 16.79 -39.49
C ALA A 283 0.92 17.67 -40.03
N ASP A 284 0.39 17.29 -41.19
CA ASP A 284 -0.70 17.96 -41.88
C ASP A 284 -1.97 17.09 -41.78
N LEU A 285 -2.95 17.58 -41.00
CA LEU A 285 -4.25 16.92 -40.84
C LEU A 285 -5.33 17.65 -41.66
N TYR A 286 -5.94 16.95 -42.61
CA TYR A 286 -7.01 17.48 -43.45
C TYR A 286 -8.38 17.03 -42.94
N ALA A 287 -9.22 18.01 -42.61
CA ALA A 287 -10.62 17.79 -42.27
C ALA A 287 -11.46 17.41 -43.51
N PRO A 288 -12.66 16.80 -43.34
CA PRO A 288 -13.52 16.40 -44.44
C PRO A 288 -13.84 17.53 -45.41
N GLY A 289 -13.57 17.31 -46.69
CA GLY A 289 -13.79 18.27 -47.77
C GLY A 289 -12.84 19.48 -47.79
N SER A 290 -11.91 19.58 -46.83
CA SER A 290 -10.93 20.67 -46.76
C SER A 290 -9.69 20.38 -47.61
N GLN A 291 -9.20 21.42 -48.29
CA GLN A 291 -7.90 21.44 -48.97
C GLN A 291 -6.81 22.11 -48.12
N THR A 292 -7.18 22.79 -47.04
CA THR A 292 -6.25 23.43 -46.11
C THR A 292 -6.04 22.55 -44.88
N PRO A 293 -4.80 22.14 -44.56
CA PRO A 293 -4.52 21.29 -43.40
C PRO A 293 -4.46 22.09 -42.10
N ILE A 294 -4.66 21.38 -40.99
CA ILE A 294 -4.23 21.80 -39.67
C ILE A 294 -2.75 21.38 -39.53
N VAL A 295 -1.86 22.37 -39.63
CA VAL A 295 -0.41 22.16 -39.56
C VAL A 295 0.04 22.06 -38.10
N MET A 296 0.75 20.97 -37.79
CA MET A 296 1.26 20.64 -36.46
C MET A 296 2.78 20.51 -36.51
N THR A 297 3.49 21.50 -35.97
CA THR A 297 4.95 21.57 -35.99
C THR A 297 5.55 21.13 -34.66
N SER A 298 6.69 20.43 -34.73
CA SER A 298 7.40 19.86 -33.58
C SER A 298 8.14 20.88 -32.71
N ASP A 299 8.15 22.17 -33.11
CA ASP A 299 8.70 23.29 -32.34
C ASP A 299 7.74 23.84 -31.28
N SER A 300 6.46 23.45 -31.33
CA SER A 300 5.46 23.83 -30.34
C SER A 300 5.60 23.00 -29.06
N SER A 301 5.76 23.67 -27.91
CA SER A 301 5.84 23.02 -26.60
C SER A 301 4.46 22.92 -25.93
N GLY A 302 4.10 21.72 -25.48
CA GLY A 302 2.89 21.47 -24.71
C GLY A 302 1.60 21.42 -25.54
N PRO A 303 0.44 21.14 -24.89
CA PRO A 303 -0.82 20.89 -25.57
C PRO A 303 -1.31 22.09 -26.39
N GLN A 304 -1.71 21.84 -27.63
CA GLN A 304 -2.26 22.81 -28.57
C GLN A 304 -3.70 22.43 -28.94
N ASN A 305 -4.52 23.41 -29.29
CA ASN A 305 -5.86 23.17 -29.87
C ASN A 305 -6.08 24.08 -31.07
N LYS A 306 -6.39 23.49 -32.22
CA LYS A 306 -6.72 24.20 -33.47
C LYS A 306 -7.96 23.57 -34.10
N GLN A 307 -8.97 24.40 -34.39
CA GLN A 307 -10.20 23.97 -35.07
C GLN A 307 -10.92 22.77 -34.39
N GLY A 308 -10.82 22.67 -33.06
CA GLY A 308 -11.41 21.56 -32.29
C GLY A 308 -10.57 20.29 -32.27
N VAL A 309 -9.38 20.31 -32.87
CA VAL A 309 -8.39 19.23 -32.80
C VAL A 309 -7.34 19.59 -31.75
N SER A 310 -7.21 18.74 -30.72
CA SER A 310 -6.16 18.84 -29.71
C SER A 310 -4.94 18.05 -30.17
N TYR A 311 -3.73 18.58 -30.04
CA TYR A 311 -2.52 17.86 -30.37
C TYR A 311 -1.35 18.27 -29.48
N GLU A 312 -0.37 17.38 -29.34
CA GLU A 312 0.85 17.62 -28.57
C GLU A 312 1.99 16.76 -29.09
N TRP A 313 3.13 17.39 -29.37
CA TRP A 313 4.39 16.68 -29.56
C TRP A 313 4.93 16.29 -28.19
N MET A 314 4.71 15.03 -27.78
CA MET A 314 5.12 14.53 -26.46
C MET A 314 6.65 14.37 -26.39
N THR A 315 7.26 14.13 -27.54
CA THR A 315 8.70 14.23 -27.79
C THR A 315 8.91 14.89 -29.16
N GLY A 316 10.15 15.18 -29.54
CA GLY A 316 10.45 15.66 -30.90
C GLY A 316 10.16 14.63 -32.02
N ARG A 317 9.74 13.41 -31.66
CA ARG A 317 9.51 12.27 -32.57
C ARG A 317 8.08 11.71 -32.48
N THR A 318 7.39 11.92 -31.36
CA THR A 318 6.06 11.36 -31.10
C THR A 318 5.00 12.46 -30.97
N LEU A 319 4.00 12.39 -31.84
CA LEU A 319 2.86 13.28 -31.90
C LEU A 319 1.60 12.56 -31.42
N ARG A 320 0.90 13.19 -30.47
CA ARG A 320 -0.47 12.82 -30.08
C ARG A 320 -1.47 13.77 -30.73
N ILE A 321 -2.55 13.21 -31.28
CA ILE A 321 -3.69 13.97 -31.83
C ILE A 321 -4.98 13.39 -31.25
N ASP A 322 -5.84 14.25 -30.71
CA ASP A 322 -7.14 13.93 -30.16
C ASP A 322 -8.23 14.77 -30.84
N LEU A 323 -9.26 14.10 -31.34
CA LEU A 323 -10.44 14.72 -31.94
C LEU A 323 -11.69 14.28 -31.16
N ASP A 324 -12.60 15.24 -30.94
CA ASP A 324 -13.90 15.01 -30.30
C ASP A 324 -15.02 15.54 -31.19
N SER A 325 -16.04 14.73 -31.44
CA SER A 325 -17.15 15.07 -32.33
C SER A 325 -18.00 16.25 -31.85
N ALA A 326 -17.98 16.57 -30.56
CA ALA A 326 -18.65 17.73 -29.99
C ALA A 326 -17.90 19.05 -30.25
N ASN A 327 -16.59 18.98 -30.50
CA ASN A 327 -15.72 20.15 -30.62
C ASN A 327 -15.21 20.37 -32.05
N ALA A 328 -15.14 19.33 -32.87
CA ALA A 328 -14.64 19.41 -34.23
C ALA A 328 -15.60 20.19 -35.15
N ALA A 329 -15.09 21.16 -35.89
CA ALA A 329 -15.89 22.00 -36.80
C ALA A 329 -16.49 21.20 -37.98
N ALA A 330 -15.81 20.13 -38.39
CA ALA A 330 -16.30 19.12 -39.33
C ALA A 330 -15.99 17.74 -38.74
N TRP A 331 -16.93 16.79 -38.81
CA TRP A 331 -16.75 15.44 -38.25
C TRP A 331 -16.88 14.37 -39.32
N ALA A 332 -18.07 14.25 -39.91
CA ALA A 332 -18.39 13.17 -40.85
C ALA A 332 -17.68 13.38 -42.20
N GLY A 333 -17.04 12.30 -42.69
CA GLY A 333 -16.35 12.26 -43.97
C GLY A 333 -14.89 11.78 -43.86
N GLN A 334 -14.13 11.94 -44.94
CA GLN A 334 -12.75 11.48 -45.03
C GLN A 334 -11.79 12.46 -44.33
N TRP A 335 -11.02 11.95 -43.39
CA TRP A 335 -9.86 12.60 -42.79
C TRP A 335 -8.58 12.02 -43.35
N ARG A 336 -7.55 12.86 -43.49
CA ARG A 336 -6.25 12.48 -44.06
C ARG A 336 -5.14 13.08 -43.22
N LEU A 337 -4.20 12.26 -42.79
CA LEU A 337 -3.02 12.66 -42.03
C LEU A 337 -1.77 12.39 -42.86
N VAL A 338 -0.89 13.38 -42.98
CA VAL A 338 0.38 13.26 -43.71
C VAL A 338 1.51 13.81 -42.86
N PHE A 339 2.63 13.09 -42.80
CA PHE A 339 3.86 13.58 -42.17
C PHE A 339 4.83 14.08 -43.25
N VAL A 340 5.39 15.27 -43.05
CA VAL A 340 6.26 15.94 -44.02
C VAL A 340 7.56 16.34 -43.33
N ASP A 341 8.68 15.97 -43.94
CA ASP A 341 9.99 16.56 -43.67
C ASP A 341 10.27 17.66 -44.69
N ARG A 342 10.06 18.92 -44.29
CA ARG A 342 10.27 20.10 -45.14
C ARG A 342 11.74 20.28 -45.57
N ARG A 343 12.69 19.64 -44.89
CA ARG A 343 14.13 19.70 -45.21
C ARG A 343 14.58 18.55 -46.12
N ALA A 344 13.71 17.57 -46.37
CA ALA A 344 13.98 16.38 -47.17
C ALA A 344 15.23 15.60 -46.71
N ALA A 345 15.41 15.46 -45.39
CA ALA A 345 16.54 14.78 -44.75
C ALA A 345 16.20 13.37 -44.27
N SER A 346 14.91 13.01 -44.18
CA SER A 346 14.43 11.74 -43.63
C SER A 346 14.03 10.70 -44.70
N ALA A 347 14.63 10.75 -45.89
CA ALA A 347 14.31 9.81 -46.95
C ALA A 347 14.59 8.36 -46.53
N GLY A 348 13.61 7.47 -46.74
CA GLY A 348 13.70 6.05 -46.35
C GLY A 348 13.27 5.74 -44.91
N HIS A 349 12.96 6.76 -44.12
CA HIS A 349 12.38 6.62 -42.79
C HIS A 349 10.85 6.59 -42.85
N GLU A 350 10.21 6.02 -41.81
CA GLU A 350 8.77 5.83 -41.72
C GLU A 350 8.21 6.45 -40.43
N VAL A 351 6.90 6.68 -40.43
CA VAL A 351 6.13 7.03 -39.24
C VAL A 351 5.20 5.87 -38.92
N HIS A 352 5.28 5.36 -37.69
CA HIS A 352 4.34 4.40 -37.16
C HIS A 352 3.14 5.14 -36.56
N VAL A 353 1.93 4.81 -37.01
CA VAL A 353 0.69 5.46 -36.60
C VAL A 353 -0.21 4.42 -35.93
N ASN A 354 -0.56 4.67 -34.67
CA ASN A 354 -1.63 4.00 -33.98
C ASN A 354 -2.89 4.86 -34.06
N LEU A 355 -3.90 4.36 -34.75
CA LEU A 355 -5.20 5.01 -34.93
C LEU A 355 -6.26 4.29 -34.09
N HIS A 356 -6.85 5.04 -33.16
CA HIS A 356 -7.97 4.63 -32.33
C HIS A 356 -9.23 5.35 -32.78
N LEU A 357 -10.11 4.60 -33.42
CA LEU A 357 -11.44 5.05 -33.76
C LEU A 357 -12.40 4.58 -32.66
N SER A 358 -12.76 5.49 -31.76
CA SER A 358 -13.59 5.15 -30.61
C SER A 358 -15.06 5.27 -30.95
N SER A 359 -15.69 4.11 -31.17
CA SER A 359 -17.13 3.96 -31.05
C SER A 359 -17.47 3.56 -29.62
N PRO A 360 -18.45 4.22 -28.98
CA PRO A 360 -18.99 3.70 -27.72
C PRO A 360 -19.89 2.49 -27.95
N LEU A 361 -20.26 2.17 -29.20
CA LEU A 361 -21.20 1.11 -29.50
C LEU A 361 -20.66 -0.25 -29.11
N SER A 362 -21.45 -0.99 -28.36
CA SER A 362 -21.21 -2.39 -28.06
C SER A 362 -22.49 -3.19 -28.23
N MET A 363 -22.36 -4.49 -28.46
CA MET A 363 -23.48 -5.41 -28.41
C MET A 363 -23.59 -5.99 -27.01
N ALA A 364 -24.80 -6.02 -26.45
CA ALA A 364 -25.08 -6.58 -25.14
C ALA A 364 -26.22 -7.60 -25.22
N TRP A 365 -26.08 -8.70 -24.48
CA TRP A 365 -27.19 -9.61 -24.18
C TRP A 365 -27.81 -9.19 -22.84
N LYS A 366 -28.84 -8.32 -22.89
CA LYS A 366 -29.37 -7.59 -21.73
C LYS A 366 -29.90 -8.50 -20.62
N ASN A 367 -30.58 -9.58 -20.98
CA ASN A 367 -31.14 -10.54 -20.03
C ASN A 367 -30.25 -11.76 -19.74
N LEU A 368 -28.96 -11.75 -20.15
CA LEU A 368 -28.06 -12.89 -19.93
C LEU A 368 -27.93 -13.27 -18.45
N GLY A 369 -27.80 -12.28 -17.55
CA GLY A 369 -27.71 -12.53 -16.10
C GLY A 369 -28.97 -13.11 -15.46
N GLN A 370 -30.10 -13.11 -16.17
CA GLN A 370 -31.37 -13.73 -15.75
C GLN A 370 -31.64 -15.04 -16.51
N THR A 371 -30.78 -15.40 -17.46
CA THR A 371 -30.96 -16.53 -18.36
C THR A 371 -30.11 -17.70 -17.89
N THR A 372 -30.74 -18.84 -17.61
CA THR A 372 -29.99 -20.08 -17.38
C THR A 372 -29.61 -20.71 -18.73
N LEU A 373 -28.31 -20.81 -18.99
CA LEU A 373 -27.80 -21.49 -20.19
C LEU A 373 -27.73 -22.99 -19.93
N ARG A 374 -28.60 -23.78 -20.57
CA ARG A 374 -28.65 -25.24 -20.39
C ARG A 374 -28.18 -25.96 -21.64
N GLN A 375 -27.29 -26.94 -21.46
CA GLN A 375 -26.75 -27.75 -22.56
C GLN A 375 -27.88 -28.38 -23.39
N GLY A 376 -27.83 -28.16 -24.71
CA GLY A 376 -28.81 -28.73 -25.65
C GLY A 376 -30.17 -28.06 -25.68
N GLU A 377 -30.42 -27.03 -24.85
CA GLU A 377 -31.69 -26.30 -24.80
C GLU A 377 -31.61 -24.95 -25.54
N THR A 378 -32.77 -24.44 -25.95
CA THR A 378 -32.90 -23.15 -26.64
C THR A 378 -33.40 -22.07 -25.69
N VAL A 379 -32.64 -20.98 -25.56
CA VAL A 379 -33.11 -19.72 -25.02
C VAL A 379 -34.02 -19.06 -26.06
N SER A 380 -35.31 -18.91 -25.76
CA SER A 380 -36.31 -18.43 -26.72
C SER A 380 -36.40 -16.92 -26.83
N ASN A 381 -35.84 -16.18 -25.88
CA ASN A 381 -35.98 -14.74 -25.73
C ASN A 381 -34.64 -14.05 -25.40
N ALA A 382 -33.55 -14.42 -26.09
CA ALA A 382 -32.26 -13.77 -25.91
C ALA A 382 -32.33 -12.30 -26.39
N ASP A 383 -32.21 -11.35 -25.48
CA ASP A 383 -32.38 -9.93 -25.77
C ASP A 383 -31.04 -9.29 -26.16
N LEU A 384 -30.69 -9.42 -27.43
CA LEU A 384 -29.49 -8.81 -28.01
C LEU A 384 -29.77 -7.38 -28.47
N LYS A 385 -29.01 -6.41 -27.96
CA LYS A 385 -29.18 -4.98 -28.25
C LYS A 385 -27.84 -4.30 -28.55
N LEU A 386 -27.89 -3.23 -29.34
CA LEU A 386 -26.81 -2.25 -29.41
C LEU A 386 -26.95 -1.26 -28.26
N VAL A 387 -25.85 -0.93 -27.60
CA VAL A 387 -25.82 -0.01 -26.47
C VAL A 387 -24.66 0.97 -26.58
N ASP A 388 -24.87 2.17 -26.05
CA ASP A 388 -23.88 3.25 -25.95
C ASP A 388 -22.97 3.03 -24.74
N GLY A 389 -21.97 2.16 -24.88
CA GLY A 389 -21.10 1.70 -23.81
C GLY A 389 -21.70 0.56 -22.99
N VAL A 390 -20.86 -0.11 -22.20
CA VAL A 390 -21.29 -1.22 -21.33
C VAL A 390 -22.30 -0.69 -20.30
N GLY A 391 -23.52 -1.23 -20.31
CA GLY A 391 -24.60 -0.79 -19.42
C GLY A 391 -25.29 0.52 -19.85
N GLY A 392 -24.91 1.11 -20.98
CA GLY A 392 -25.51 2.33 -21.51
C GLY A 392 -26.91 2.16 -22.10
N PRO A 393 -27.52 3.28 -22.54
CA PRO A 393 -28.81 3.28 -23.20
C PRO A 393 -28.76 2.52 -24.52
N GLU A 394 -29.90 1.99 -24.95
CA GLU A 394 -30.03 1.31 -26.23
C GLU A 394 -29.85 2.30 -27.39
N VAL A 395 -29.14 1.84 -28.43
CA VAL A 395 -28.93 2.60 -29.66
C VAL A 395 -29.77 1.96 -30.76
N PRO A 396 -30.65 2.73 -31.42
CA PRO A 396 -31.39 2.26 -32.57
C PRO A 396 -30.46 1.77 -33.68
N ALA A 397 -30.76 0.58 -34.21
CA ALA A 397 -30.01 0.01 -35.33
C ALA A 397 -30.02 0.90 -36.59
N SER A 398 -31.03 1.78 -36.74
CA SER A 398 -31.14 2.77 -37.81
C SER A 398 -30.08 3.87 -37.76
N ASP A 399 -29.40 4.05 -36.63
CA ASP A 399 -28.40 5.10 -36.46
C ASP A 399 -27.04 4.71 -37.07
N LEU A 400 -26.91 3.44 -37.49
CA LEU A 400 -25.75 2.92 -38.19
C LEU A 400 -25.83 3.22 -39.68
N THR A 401 -24.82 3.92 -40.19
CA THR A 401 -24.75 4.37 -41.60
C THR A 401 -23.99 3.41 -42.52
N GLY A 402 -23.26 2.43 -41.99
CA GLY A 402 -22.53 1.43 -42.76
C GLY A 402 -22.79 0.00 -42.28
N PRO A 403 -22.16 -1.02 -42.92
CA PRO A 403 -22.43 -2.42 -42.65
C PRO A 403 -21.92 -2.85 -41.27
N VAL A 404 -22.55 -3.89 -40.70
CA VAL A 404 -22.16 -4.49 -39.42
C VAL A 404 -21.89 -5.99 -39.51
N SER A 405 -21.12 -6.51 -38.56
CA SER A 405 -21.01 -7.93 -38.27
C SER A 405 -21.27 -8.15 -36.78
N LEU A 406 -22.23 -9.01 -36.48
CA LEU A 406 -22.69 -9.35 -35.14
C LEU A 406 -22.34 -10.81 -34.88
N ASN A 407 -21.71 -11.11 -33.74
CA ASN A 407 -21.39 -12.47 -33.34
C ASN A 407 -21.57 -12.66 -31.83
N VAL A 408 -22.19 -13.76 -31.42
CA VAL A 408 -22.16 -14.25 -30.04
C VAL A 408 -21.49 -15.62 -30.04
N SER A 409 -20.42 -15.79 -29.26
CA SER A 409 -19.75 -17.07 -29.06
C SER A 409 -19.74 -17.47 -27.59
N LEU A 410 -19.69 -18.78 -27.33
CA LEU A 410 -19.53 -19.39 -26.01
C LEU A 410 -18.23 -20.19 -25.99
N LYS A 411 -17.29 -19.79 -25.15
CA LYS A 411 -16.15 -20.63 -24.77
C LYS A 411 -16.57 -21.49 -23.57
N ASP A 412 -16.60 -22.80 -23.74
CA ASP A 412 -17.05 -23.74 -22.69
C ASP A 412 -15.95 -24.04 -21.65
N ALA A 413 -16.28 -24.87 -20.65
CA ALA A 413 -15.38 -25.23 -19.55
C ALA A 413 -14.12 -25.99 -19.98
N LYS A 414 -14.07 -26.53 -21.21
CA LYS A 414 -12.89 -27.18 -21.79
C LYS A 414 -12.13 -26.24 -22.73
N GLY A 415 -12.53 -24.98 -22.81
CA GLY A 415 -11.94 -23.97 -23.68
C GLY A 415 -12.35 -24.09 -25.15
N LYS A 416 -13.33 -24.95 -25.48
CA LYS A 416 -13.83 -25.07 -26.85
C LYS A 416 -14.79 -23.92 -27.14
N GLU A 417 -14.59 -23.23 -28.26
CA GLU A 417 -15.45 -22.14 -28.69
C GLU A 417 -16.61 -22.64 -29.55
N HIS A 418 -17.80 -22.11 -29.29
CA HIS A 418 -19.06 -22.44 -29.95
C HIS A 418 -19.74 -21.16 -30.44
N THR A 419 -20.00 -21.06 -31.74
CA THR A 419 -20.76 -19.93 -32.28
C THR A 419 -22.25 -20.09 -31.96
N LEU A 420 -22.82 -19.14 -31.23
CA LEU A 420 -24.22 -19.15 -30.78
C LEU A 420 -25.14 -18.33 -31.70
N PHE A 421 -24.63 -17.22 -32.24
CA PHE A 421 -25.39 -16.32 -33.11
C PHE A 421 -24.45 -15.56 -34.05
N THR A 422 -24.87 -15.36 -35.30
CA THR A 422 -24.18 -14.47 -36.25
C THR A 422 -25.19 -13.75 -37.13
N SER A 423 -24.97 -12.47 -37.40
CA SER A 423 -25.79 -11.69 -38.32
C SER A 423 -24.98 -10.55 -38.95
N THR A 424 -25.41 -10.09 -40.13
CA THR A 424 -24.91 -8.87 -40.78
C THR A 424 -25.99 -7.81 -40.93
N ASP A 425 -27.21 -8.11 -40.48
CA ASP A 425 -28.36 -7.22 -40.55
C ASP A 425 -28.63 -6.58 -39.18
N PRO A 426 -28.42 -5.26 -39.01
CA PRO A 426 -28.76 -4.55 -37.77
C PRO A 426 -30.21 -4.75 -37.32
N ALA A 427 -31.15 -4.96 -38.25
CA ALA A 427 -32.57 -5.17 -37.92
C ALA A 427 -32.80 -6.48 -37.14
N SER A 428 -31.86 -7.43 -37.20
CA SER A 428 -31.90 -8.65 -36.37
C SER A 428 -31.87 -8.36 -34.87
N LEU A 429 -31.40 -7.18 -34.43
CA LEU A 429 -31.38 -6.79 -33.01
C LEU A 429 -32.70 -6.12 -32.54
N SER A 430 -33.64 -5.91 -33.45
CA SER A 430 -34.94 -5.29 -33.12
C SER A 430 -35.88 -6.23 -32.37
N THR A 431 -35.67 -7.54 -32.49
CA THR A 431 -36.49 -8.58 -31.85
C THR A 431 -35.64 -9.55 -31.02
N PRO A 432 -36.20 -10.17 -29.97
CA PRO A 432 -35.49 -11.21 -29.21
C PRO A 432 -35.09 -12.39 -30.10
N GLN A 433 -33.87 -12.88 -29.89
CA GLN A 433 -33.28 -13.97 -30.65
C GLN A 433 -33.53 -15.33 -29.99
N ARG A 434 -33.56 -16.37 -30.82
CA ARG A 434 -33.58 -17.77 -30.35
C ARG A 434 -32.16 -18.33 -30.44
N ILE A 435 -31.55 -18.58 -29.29
CA ILE A 435 -30.16 -19.06 -29.20
C ILE A 435 -30.16 -20.46 -28.58
N THR A 436 -29.59 -21.43 -29.29
CA THR A 436 -29.47 -22.82 -28.80
C THR A 436 -28.07 -23.07 -28.27
N ILE A 437 -27.98 -23.60 -27.04
CA ILE A 437 -26.70 -24.03 -26.48
C ILE A 437 -26.37 -25.44 -27.02
N PRO A 438 -25.19 -25.65 -27.63
CA PRO A 438 -24.86 -26.94 -28.23
C PRO A 438 -24.90 -28.11 -27.23
N LYS A 439 -25.29 -29.30 -27.69
CA LYS A 439 -25.32 -30.52 -26.87
C LYS A 439 -23.93 -31.00 -26.45
N ASP A 440 -22.90 -30.64 -27.22
CA ASP A 440 -21.50 -30.99 -26.98
C ASP A 440 -20.72 -29.91 -26.22
N ALA A 441 -21.37 -28.81 -25.83
CA ALA A 441 -20.78 -27.79 -24.98
C ALA A 441 -20.46 -28.38 -23.60
N ALA A 442 -19.21 -28.25 -23.12
CA ALA A 442 -18.83 -28.74 -21.81
C ALA A 442 -19.56 -28.00 -20.68
N LEU A 443 -20.02 -28.75 -19.68
CA LEU A 443 -20.72 -28.21 -18.50
C LEU A 443 -19.75 -27.51 -17.55
N GLY A 444 -20.23 -26.47 -16.86
CA GLY A 444 -19.46 -25.70 -15.88
C GLY A 444 -19.19 -24.26 -16.34
N SER A 445 -18.17 -23.63 -15.76
CA SER A 445 -17.81 -22.24 -16.04
C SER A 445 -17.41 -22.05 -17.51
N GLY A 446 -17.95 -21.03 -18.15
CA GLY A 446 -17.64 -20.63 -19.52
C GLY A 446 -17.66 -19.13 -19.67
N THR A 447 -17.50 -18.66 -20.89
CA THR A 447 -17.53 -17.22 -21.22
C THR A 447 -18.34 -17.01 -22.48
N VAL A 448 -19.38 -16.18 -22.39
CA VAL A 448 -20.09 -15.68 -23.57
C VAL A 448 -19.41 -14.39 -24.00
N THR A 449 -19.00 -14.34 -25.27
CA THR A 449 -18.42 -13.13 -25.88
C THR A 449 -19.37 -12.62 -26.96
N THR A 450 -19.81 -11.38 -26.81
CA THR A 450 -20.53 -10.64 -27.85
C THR A 450 -19.54 -9.77 -28.60
N SER A 451 -19.55 -9.86 -29.93
CA SER A 451 -18.69 -9.10 -30.84
C SER A 451 -19.53 -8.26 -31.80
N LEU A 452 -19.18 -6.99 -31.92
CA LEU A 452 -19.76 -6.03 -32.84
C LEU A 452 -18.64 -5.40 -33.69
N THR A 453 -18.66 -5.65 -34.99
CA THR A 453 -17.83 -4.93 -35.96
C THR A 453 -18.72 -3.95 -36.70
N VAL A 454 -18.38 -2.67 -36.70
CA VAL A 454 -19.07 -1.62 -37.46
C VAL A 454 -18.12 -1.11 -38.54
N THR A 455 -18.64 -0.87 -39.74
CA THR A 455 -17.93 -0.08 -40.76
C THR A 455 -18.66 1.24 -40.92
N THR A 456 -17.94 2.34 -40.96
CA THR A 456 -18.56 3.65 -41.19
C THR A 456 -19.25 3.70 -42.56
N GLY A 457 -20.14 4.67 -42.77
CA GLY A 457 -20.69 4.96 -44.08
C GLY A 457 -19.60 5.36 -45.09
N ASP A 458 -19.85 5.10 -46.37
CA ASP A 458 -18.98 5.59 -47.45
C ASP A 458 -18.97 7.13 -47.46
N ALA A 459 -17.80 7.71 -47.75
CA ALA A 459 -17.59 9.15 -47.83
C ALA A 459 -17.28 9.61 -49.26
N THR A 460 -17.23 10.92 -49.45
CA THR A 460 -16.75 11.53 -50.70
C THR A 460 -15.47 12.29 -50.40
N SER A 461 -14.43 12.02 -51.19
CA SER A 461 -13.14 12.74 -51.11
C SER A 461 -13.30 14.20 -51.51
N ALA A 462 -12.29 15.02 -51.19
CA ALA A 462 -12.26 16.43 -51.59
C ALA A 462 -12.20 16.63 -53.13
N SER A 463 -11.86 15.60 -53.90
CA SER A 463 -11.89 15.60 -55.37
C SER A 463 -13.23 15.08 -55.96
N GLY A 464 -14.19 14.72 -55.11
CA GLY A 464 -15.51 14.21 -55.53
C GLY A 464 -15.57 12.70 -55.80
N SER A 465 -14.47 11.96 -55.62
CA SER A 465 -14.45 10.50 -55.77
C SER A 465 -14.98 9.79 -54.51
N PRO A 466 -15.68 8.65 -54.63
CA PRO A 466 -16.16 7.88 -53.49
C PRO A 466 -15.00 7.26 -52.71
N VAL A 467 -15.08 7.28 -51.39
CA VAL A 467 -14.11 6.70 -50.45
C VAL A 467 -14.84 5.71 -49.57
N LYS A 468 -14.32 4.49 -49.48
CA LYS A 468 -14.94 3.45 -48.65
C LYS A 468 -14.87 3.80 -47.18
N GLY A 469 -15.94 3.48 -46.46
CA GLY A 469 -15.99 3.60 -45.02
C GLY A 469 -14.89 2.80 -44.33
N THR A 470 -14.50 3.23 -43.14
CA THR A 470 -13.47 2.57 -42.35
C THR A 470 -14.11 1.49 -41.49
N THR A 471 -13.65 0.24 -41.66
CA THR A 471 -14.05 -0.86 -40.79
C THR A 471 -13.35 -0.70 -39.45
N LEU A 472 -14.15 -0.57 -38.40
CA LEU A 472 -13.67 -0.48 -37.04
C LEU A 472 -13.25 -1.85 -36.54
N SER A 473 -12.31 -1.82 -35.63
CA SER A 473 -11.98 -2.94 -34.76
C SER A 473 -13.23 -3.49 -34.04
N PRO A 474 -13.38 -4.82 -33.91
CA PRO A 474 -14.54 -5.40 -33.23
C PRO A 474 -14.57 -4.96 -31.76
N SER A 475 -15.73 -4.45 -31.33
CA SER A 475 -16.03 -4.25 -29.91
C SER A 475 -16.41 -5.59 -29.31
N LEU A 476 -15.63 -6.07 -28.35
CA LEU A 476 -15.89 -7.31 -27.61
C LEU A 476 -16.42 -7.00 -26.21
N ALA A 477 -17.46 -7.72 -25.79
CA ALA A 477 -17.87 -7.77 -24.40
C ALA A 477 -17.99 -9.24 -23.96
N SER A 478 -17.21 -9.61 -22.94
CA SER A 478 -17.16 -10.97 -22.41
C SER A 478 -17.83 -11.02 -21.05
N THR A 479 -18.74 -11.97 -20.88
CA THR A 479 -19.46 -12.21 -19.62
C THR A 479 -19.20 -13.64 -19.19
N ALA A 480 -18.74 -13.81 -17.94
CA ALA A 480 -18.62 -15.13 -17.33
C ALA A 480 -20.03 -15.73 -17.16
N VAL A 481 -20.19 -16.99 -17.54
CA VAL A 481 -21.46 -17.72 -17.47
C VAL A 481 -21.22 -19.14 -16.98
N THR A 482 -22.29 -19.83 -16.59
CA THR A 482 -22.25 -21.25 -16.27
C THR A 482 -23.15 -22.01 -17.22
N VAL A 483 -22.56 -22.97 -17.95
CA VAL A 483 -23.32 -23.92 -18.78
C VAL A 483 -23.85 -24.99 -17.85
N SER A 484 -25.14 -24.90 -17.57
CA SER A 484 -25.86 -25.81 -16.70
C SER A 484 -26.22 -27.12 -17.42
N PRO A 485 -26.35 -28.22 -16.67
CA PRO A 485 -27.02 -29.43 -17.16
C PRO A 485 -28.45 -29.15 -17.68
N PRO A 486 -29.03 -30.08 -18.46
CA PRO A 486 -30.43 -30.01 -18.86
C PRO A 486 -31.40 -29.84 -17.68
N SER A 487 -32.59 -29.31 -17.93
CA SER A 487 -33.56 -28.90 -16.90
C SER A 487 -33.99 -29.98 -15.89
N ASN A 488 -33.88 -31.26 -16.25
CA ASN A 488 -34.17 -32.39 -15.35
C ASN A 488 -33.00 -32.82 -14.44
N TYR A 489 -31.87 -32.09 -14.49
CA TYR A 489 -30.69 -32.30 -13.66
C TYR A 489 -30.52 -31.15 -12.65
N PRO A 490 -29.78 -31.38 -11.56
CA PRO A 490 -29.53 -30.34 -10.58
C PRO A 490 -28.53 -29.32 -11.14
N THR A 491 -28.67 -28.05 -10.73
CA THR A 491 -27.67 -27.01 -11.02
C THR A 491 -26.72 -26.85 -9.83
N LEU A 492 -25.45 -26.55 -10.13
CA LEU A 492 -24.39 -26.39 -9.15
C LEU A 492 -24.06 -24.91 -8.98
N GLY A 493 -23.53 -24.54 -7.81
CA GLY A 493 -22.88 -23.25 -7.61
C GLY A 493 -21.63 -23.11 -8.48
N ASP A 494 -21.30 -21.87 -8.84
CA ASP A 494 -20.27 -21.57 -9.84
C ASP A 494 -18.83 -21.83 -9.37
N GLN A 495 -18.59 -21.84 -8.06
CA GLN A 495 -17.26 -22.04 -7.46
C GLN A 495 -17.37 -22.55 -6.01
N ILE A 496 -16.35 -23.29 -5.57
CA ILE A 496 -16.11 -23.61 -4.15
C ILE A 496 -15.00 -22.70 -3.62
N ASP A 497 -15.33 -21.77 -2.74
CA ASP A 497 -14.37 -20.85 -2.13
C ASP A 497 -14.08 -21.29 -0.69
N PHE A 498 -12.87 -21.80 -0.45
CA PHE A 498 -12.38 -22.18 0.87
C PHE A 498 -11.86 -20.98 1.68
N GLY A 499 -11.80 -19.79 1.07
CA GLY A 499 -11.32 -18.57 1.70
C GLY A 499 -9.81 -18.60 1.98
N ARG A 500 -9.42 -17.94 3.06
CA ARG A 500 -8.03 -17.81 3.49
C ARG A 500 -7.71 -18.84 4.56
N MET A 501 -6.60 -19.54 4.37
CA MET A 501 -6.03 -20.52 5.30
C MET A 501 -4.85 -19.88 6.05
N ASP A 502 -5.14 -19.17 7.13
CA ASP A 502 -4.12 -18.52 7.97
C ASP A 502 -3.55 -19.51 8.99
N GLY A 503 -2.36 -20.05 8.71
CA GLY A 503 -1.74 -21.04 9.59
C GLY A 503 -2.54 -22.34 9.75
N GLN A 504 -3.43 -22.64 8.80
CA GLN A 504 -4.19 -23.89 8.72
C GLN A 504 -3.74 -24.72 7.52
N THR A 505 -3.82 -26.04 7.64
CA THR A 505 -3.57 -26.98 6.53
C THR A 505 -4.85 -27.58 5.97
N GLU A 506 -6.00 -27.33 6.61
CA GLU A 506 -7.31 -27.83 6.20
C GLU A 506 -8.33 -26.70 6.17
N ALA A 507 -9.28 -26.77 5.25
CA ALA A 507 -10.43 -25.87 5.15
C ALA A 507 -11.67 -26.61 4.67
N SER A 508 -12.85 -26.13 5.05
CA SER A 508 -14.13 -26.69 4.62
C SER A 508 -14.98 -25.63 3.94
N ALA A 509 -15.70 -26.01 2.89
CA ALA A 509 -16.62 -25.16 2.16
C ALA A 509 -17.80 -25.98 1.61
N ASP A 510 -18.93 -25.32 1.39
CA ASP A 510 -20.14 -25.96 0.87
C ASP A 510 -20.33 -25.66 -0.61
N LEU A 511 -20.43 -26.71 -1.43
CA LEU A 511 -20.93 -26.57 -2.80
C LEU A 511 -22.46 -26.48 -2.76
N LYS A 512 -22.99 -25.32 -3.15
CA LYS A 512 -24.45 -25.12 -3.28
C LYS A 512 -24.99 -25.92 -4.46
N VAL A 513 -26.18 -26.49 -4.27
CA VAL A 513 -26.90 -27.28 -5.28
C VAL A 513 -28.35 -26.85 -5.31
N THR A 514 -28.95 -26.73 -6.50
CA THR A 514 -30.39 -26.53 -6.67
C THR A 514 -30.98 -27.69 -7.46
N GLY A 515 -32.04 -28.30 -6.94
CA GLY A 515 -32.68 -29.46 -7.55
C GLY A 515 -33.59 -29.13 -8.73
N PRO A 516 -34.09 -30.17 -9.44
CA PRO A 516 -34.14 -31.56 -8.99
C PRO A 516 -32.89 -32.38 -9.35
N GLY A 517 -32.40 -33.20 -8.43
CA GLY A 517 -31.31 -34.13 -8.77
C GLY A 517 -30.57 -34.78 -7.61
N CYS A 518 -29.54 -35.53 -7.97
CA CYS A 518 -28.60 -36.24 -7.11
C CYS A 518 -27.18 -35.79 -7.48
N VAL A 519 -26.40 -35.35 -6.47
CA VAL A 519 -25.05 -34.78 -6.66
C VAL A 519 -24.04 -35.47 -5.75
N TRP A 520 -22.88 -35.84 -6.29
CA TRP A 520 -21.76 -36.40 -5.53
C TRP A 520 -20.41 -36.06 -6.17
N ILE A 521 -19.34 -36.18 -5.38
CA ILE A 521 -17.95 -35.93 -5.78
C ILE A 521 -17.12 -37.16 -5.42
N GLY A 522 -16.75 -37.95 -6.43
CA GLY A 522 -15.92 -39.13 -6.20
C GLY A 522 -14.47 -38.80 -5.81
N ASP A 523 -13.76 -39.79 -5.29
CA ASP A 523 -12.35 -39.64 -4.92
C ASP A 523 -11.46 -39.40 -6.15
N GLY A 524 -10.38 -38.62 -5.98
CA GLY A 524 -9.38 -38.39 -7.02
C GLY A 524 -9.85 -37.56 -8.22
N GLN A 525 -10.98 -36.87 -8.10
CA GLN A 525 -11.61 -36.08 -9.17
C GLN A 525 -11.10 -34.63 -9.26
N THR A 526 -9.90 -34.35 -8.76
CA THR A 526 -9.37 -32.98 -8.63
C THR A 526 -8.24 -32.74 -9.62
N THR A 527 -8.32 -31.65 -10.38
CA THR A 527 -7.23 -31.17 -11.24
C THR A 527 -6.74 -29.83 -10.70
N LEU A 528 -5.51 -29.80 -10.21
CA LEU A 528 -4.90 -28.55 -9.74
C LEU A 528 -4.45 -27.71 -10.93
N THR A 529 -4.76 -26.42 -10.87
CA THR A 529 -4.25 -25.41 -11.79
C THR A 529 -3.29 -24.45 -11.11
N GLY A 530 -3.17 -24.46 -9.78
CA GLY A 530 -2.22 -23.67 -9.02
C GLY A 530 -2.02 -24.24 -7.62
N SER A 531 -0.77 -24.35 -7.17
CA SER A 531 -0.44 -24.77 -5.80
C SER A 531 0.96 -24.31 -5.41
N PRO A 532 1.17 -23.78 -4.19
CA PRO A 532 2.51 -23.59 -3.65
C PRO A 532 3.25 -24.93 -3.60
N LYS A 533 4.56 -24.93 -3.87
CA LYS A 533 5.37 -26.17 -3.85
C LYS A 533 5.44 -26.74 -2.44
N GLU A 534 5.52 -25.86 -1.46
CA GLU A 534 5.64 -26.18 -0.04
C GLU A 534 4.34 -26.67 0.56
N ALA A 535 3.19 -26.54 -0.10
CA ALA A 535 1.92 -27.07 0.38
C ALA A 535 1.86 -28.61 0.34
N GLY A 536 2.77 -29.24 -0.42
CA GLY A 536 2.83 -30.68 -0.62
C GLY A 536 1.62 -31.20 -1.40
N THR A 537 1.15 -32.40 -1.05
CA THR A 537 -0.06 -32.96 -1.68
C THR A 537 -1.32 -32.23 -1.22
N VAL A 538 -2.10 -31.78 -2.20
CA VAL A 538 -3.43 -31.19 -1.97
C VAL A 538 -4.49 -32.25 -2.25
N THR A 539 -5.40 -32.45 -1.30
CA THR A 539 -6.53 -33.38 -1.44
C THR A 539 -7.85 -32.67 -1.22
N LEU A 540 -8.86 -33.02 -2.00
CA LEU A 540 -10.22 -32.56 -1.85
C LEU A 540 -11.13 -33.78 -1.66
N SER A 541 -11.98 -33.74 -0.64
CA SER A 541 -12.89 -34.83 -0.27
C SER A 541 -14.28 -34.30 0.00
N ALA A 542 -15.30 -35.11 -0.25
CA ALA A 542 -16.69 -34.78 -0.01
C ALA A 542 -17.38 -35.91 0.76
N GLN A 543 -18.37 -35.56 1.59
CA GLN A 543 -19.16 -36.57 2.31
C GLN A 543 -20.03 -37.40 1.36
N ALA A 544 -20.55 -36.78 0.32
CA ALA A 544 -21.29 -37.46 -0.75
C ALA A 544 -20.31 -37.87 -1.86
N SER A 545 -19.79 -39.10 -1.78
CA SER A 545 -18.72 -39.59 -2.67
C SER A 545 -19.18 -40.58 -3.74
N SER A 546 -20.43 -41.04 -3.67
CA SER A 546 -20.99 -42.02 -4.60
C SER A 546 -22.46 -41.76 -4.92
N LYS A 547 -22.98 -42.45 -5.93
CA LYS A 547 -24.40 -42.40 -6.29
C LYS A 547 -25.32 -42.79 -5.11
N ASP A 548 -24.89 -43.72 -4.26
CA ASP A 548 -25.67 -44.20 -3.11
C ASP A 548 -25.67 -43.21 -1.94
N THR A 549 -24.60 -42.42 -1.81
CA THR A 549 -24.42 -41.40 -0.76
C THR A 549 -24.69 -39.97 -1.26
N CYS A 550 -25.26 -39.85 -2.45
CA CYS A 550 -25.44 -38.54 -3.08
C CYS A 550 -26.40 -37.64 -2.31
N VAL A 551 -26.17 -36.33 -2.42
CA VAL A 551 -27.11 -35.32 -1.92
C VAL A 551 -28.27 -35.24 -2.89
N LYS A 552 -29.45 -35.67 -2.45
CA LYS A 552 -30.70 -35.59 -3.21
C LYS A 552 -31.40 -34.28 -2.90
N VAL A 553 -31.74 -33.53 -3.94
CA VAL A 553 -32.40 -32.24 -3.85
C VAL A 553 -33.66 -32.26 -4.72
N GLU A 554 -34.80 -31.95 -4.13
CA GLU A 554 -36.08 -31.88 -4.84
C GLU A 554 -36.17 -30.66 -5.77
N GLU A 555 -37.14 -30.67 -6.69
CA GLU A 555 -37.36 -29.58 -7.63
C GLU A 555 -37.58 -28.24 -6.91
N GLY A 556 -36.84 -27.20 -7.31
CA GLY A 556 -36.92 -25.87 -6.72
C GLY A 556 -36.39 -25.75 -5.29
N LYS A 557 -35.84 -26.82 -4.71
CA LYS A 557 -35.16 -26.79 -3.40
C LYS A 557 -33.65 -26.61 -3.58
N THR A 558 -33.01 -26.11 -2.53
CA THR A 558 -31.56 -25.97 -2.45
C THR A 558 -30.98 -26.93 -1.41
N GLY A 559 -29.81 -27.48 -1.69
CA GLY A 559 -29.01 -28.30 -0.76
C GLY A 559 -27.54 -27.89 -0.82
N THR A 560 -26.71 -28.52 0.02
CA THR A 560 -25.26 -28.33 0.03
C THR A 560 -24.54 -29.66 0.02
N VAL A 561 -23.38 -29.70 -0.66
CA VAL A 561 -22.41 -30.79 -0.59
C VAL A 561 -21.21 -30.26 0.21
N PRO A 562 -21.01 -30.69 1.46
CA PRO A 562 -19.84 -30.30 2.25
C PRO A 562 -18.57 -30.88 1.64
N VAL A 563 -17.59 -30.01 1.39
CA VAL A 563 -16.30 -30.34 0.79
C VAL A 563 -15.18 -29.89 1.73
N LYS A 564 -14.16 -30.75 1.89
CA LYS A 564 -12.97 -30.48 2.67
C LYS A 564 -11.73 -30.45 1.77
N LEU A 565 -10.97 -29.38 1.84
CA LEU A 565 -9.63 -29.22 1.26
C LEU A 565 -8.59 -29.49 2.36
N ALA A 566 -7.56 -30.26 2.04
CA ALA A 566 -6.42 -30.49 2.92
C ALA A 566 -5.10 -30.41 2.15
N THR A 567 -4.07 -29.94 2.84
CA THR A 567 -2.68 -29.77 2.38
C THR A 567 -1.74 -30.43 3.39
N GLN A 568 -0.52 -30.80 2.98
CA GLN A 568 0.41 -31.46 3.89
C GLN A 568 1.11 -30.50 4.84
N GLU A 569 1.41 -29.29 4.35
CA GLU A 569 2.32 -28.35 5.00
C GLU A 569 1.85 -26.91 4.80
N HIS A 570 2.33 -25.98 5.64
CA HIS A 570 2.02 -24.56 5.50
C HIS A 570 2.83 -23.89 4.38
N ALA A 571 2.13 -23.14 3.53
CA ALA A 571 2.75 -22.42 2.43
C ALA A 571 2.17 -21.01 2.27
N ASN A 572 2.84 -20.22 1.43
CA ASN A 572 2.31 -18.95 0.92
C ASN A 572 1.98 -19.15 -0.56
N GLY A 573 0.76 -18.82 -0.96
CA GLY A 573 0.34 -18.92 -2.35
C GLY A 573 -1.13 -19.33 -2.50
N ALA A 574 -1.60 -19.38 -3.73
CA ALA A 574 -2.96 -19.80 -4.05
C ALA A 574 -3.02 -21.30 -4.39
N VAL A 575 -4.03 -21.98 -3.84
CA VAL A 575 -4.42 -23.32 -4.25
C VAL A 575 -5.68 -23.19 -5.10
N THR A 576 -5.56 -23.49 -6.38
CA THR A 576 -6.64 -23.36 -7.35
C THR A 576 -6.74 -24.62 -8.21
N GLY A 577 -7.96 -24.93 -8.67
CA GLY A 577 -8.17 -26.05 -9.57
C GLY A 577 -9.63 -26.24 -9.89
N THR A 578 -9.94 -27.41 -10.46
CA THR A 578 -11.31 -27.87 -10.69
C THR A 578 -11.53 -29.20 -10.00
N VAL A 579 -12.76 -29.42 -9.53
CA VAL A 579 -13.25 -30.71 -9.08
C VAL A 579 -14.35 -31.19 -10.01
N THR A 580 -14.29 -32.45 -10.44
CA THR A 580 -15.34 -33.07 -11.23
C THR A 580 -16.48 -33.48 -10.30
N VAL A 581 -17.60 -32.78 -10.42
CA VAL A 581 -18.84 -33.06 -9.71
C VAL A 581 -19.76 -33.85 -10.63
N THR A 582 -20.33 -34.95 -10.14
CA THR A 582 -21.27 -35.75 -10.92
C THR A 582 -22.70 -35.41 -10.54
N VAL A 583 -23.53 -35.19 -11.55
CA VAL A 583 -24.95 -34.84 -11.42
C VAL A 583 -25.82 -35.86 -12.15
N ALA A 584 -26.94 -36.25 -11.55
CA ALA A 584 -27.89 -37.18 -12.13
C ALA A 584 -29.34 -36.78 -11.80
N PRO A 585 -30.32 -37.13 -12.65
CA PRO A 585 -31.72 -36.83 -12.40
C PRO A 585 -32.29 -37.78 -11.33
N LEU A 586 -33.25 -37.33 -10.52
CA LEU A 586 -33.86 -38.15 -9.45
C LEU A 586 -34.59 -39.38 -9.98
N ASN A 587 -35.17 -39.30 -11.17
CA ASN A 587 -36.00 -40.34 -11.77
C ASN A 587 -35.20 -41.43 -12.50
N ASN A 588 -33.87 -41.38 -12.48
CA ASN A 588 -32.97 -42.24 -13.28
C ASN A 588 -33.25 -42.24 -14.80
N GLN A 589 -33.99 -41.26 -15.33
CA GLN A 589 -34.23 -41.10 -16.77
C GLN A 589 -33.17 -40.20 -17.41
N GLY A 590 -31.92 -40.61 -17.33
CA GLY A 590 -30.78 -39.89 -17.87
C GLY A 590 -29.46 -40.43 -17.33
N GLU A 591 -28.41 -40.35 -18.16
CA GLU A 591 -27.06 -40.74 -17.78
C GLU A 591 -26.43 -39.69 -16.86
N PRO A 592 -25.65 -40.08 -15.83
CA PRO A 592 -24.89 -39.14 -15.02
C PRO A 592 -23.99 -38.25 -15.90
N GLN A 593 -23.98 -36.96 -15.59
CA GLN A 593 -23.14 -35.99 -16.27
C GLN A 593 -22.06 -35.45 -15.34
N SER A 594 -20.88 -35.18 -15.89
CA SER A 594 -19.75 -34.61 -15.17
C SER A 594 -19.66 -33.11 -15.41
N VAL A 595 -19.62 -32.34 -14.34
CA VAL A 595 -19.48 -30.88 -14.35
C VAL A 595 -18.16 -30.52 -13.67
N ALA A 596 -17.32 -29.72 -14.33
CA ALA A 596 -16.12 -29.19 -13.69
C ALA A 596 -16.49 -27.95 -12.88
N VAL A 597 -16.31 -28.00 -11.56
CA VAL A 597 -16.54 -26.87 -10.66
C VAL A 597 -15.18 -26.32 -10.20
N PRO A 598 -14.88 -25.03 -10.44
CA PRO A 598 -13.64 -24.45 -9.97
C PRO A 598 -13.64 -24.31 -8.45
N PHE A 599 -12.45 -24.35 -7.84
CA PHE A 599 -12.26 -24.04 -6.44
C PHE A 599 -11.03 -23.17 -6.21
N LYS A 600 -11.03 -22.43 -5.10
CA LYS A 600 -9.90 -21.60 -4.67
C LYS A 600 -9.70 -21.60 -3.17
N ALA A 601 -8.45 -21.45 -2.75
CA ALA A 601 -8.01 -21.14 -1.40
C ALA A 601 -6.74 -20.27 -1.46
N ASP A 602 -6.56 -19.36 -0.50
CA ASP A 602 -5.32 -18.59 -0.32
C ASP A 602 -4.62 -19.05 0.96
N MET A 603 -3.41 -19.60 0.84
CA MET A 603 -2.63 -20.06 1.98
C MET A 603 -1.68 -18.97 2.46
N ARG A 604 -1.61 -18.80 3.78
CA ARG A 604 -0.62 -17.95 4.43
C ARG A 604 0.06 -18.71 5.55
N ARG A 605 1.40 -18.65 5.55
CA ARG A 605 2.19 -19.15 6.67
C ARG A 605 1.84 -18.39 7.95
N PRO A 606 1.82 -19.09 9.10
CA PRO A 606 1.62 -18.42 10.37
C PRO A 606 2.76 -17.40 10.60
N LEU A 607 2.41 -16.24 11.14
CA LEU A 607 3.40 -15.24 11.55
C LEU A 607 4.36 -15.89 12.57
N ASN A 608 5.68 -15.64 12.48
CA ASN A 608 6.61 -16.10 13.51
C ASN A 608 6.42 -15.27 14.80
N VAL A 609 5.43 -15.69 15.60
CA VAL A 609 4.97 -15.05 16.83
C VAL A 609 6.13 -14.81 17.81
N GLY A 610 7.16 -15.68 17.81
CA GLY A 610 8.33 -15.54 18.67
C GLY A 610 9.12 -14.24 18.44
N THR A 611 9.38 -13.88 17.18
CA THR A 611 10.16 -12.67 16.86
C THR A 611 9.36 -11.39 17.14
N ALA A 612 8.05 -11.39 16.81
CA ALA A 612 7.18 -10.24 17.01
C ALA A 612 7.01 -9.88 18.50
N TRP A 613 6.79 -10.87 19.37
CA TRP A 613 6.69 -10.63 20.81
C TRP A 613 8.01 -10.20 21.44
N THR A 614 9.14 -10.75 20.97
CA THR A 614 10.46 -10.36 21.47
C THR A 614 10.73 -8.88 21.15
N ALA A 615 10.47 -8.44 19.91
CA ALA A 615 10.62 -7.05 19.51
C ALA A 615 9.68 -6.11 20.29
N PHE A 616 8.42 -6.51 20.49
CA PHE A 616 7.46 -5.73 21.30
C PHE A 616 7.91 -5.58 22.75
N ILE A 617 8.39 -6.65 23.38
CA ILE A 617 8.89 -6.62 24.77
C ILE A 617 10.11 -5.70 24.87
N ILE A 618 11.06 -5.80 23.93
CA ILE A 618 12.23 -4.92 23.91
C ILE A 618 11.81 -3.46 23.76
N ALA A 619 10.92 -3.15 22.81
CA ALA A 619 10.43 -1.79 22.60
C ALA A 619 9.71 -1.23 23.84
N LEU A 620 8.88 -2.04 24.50
CA LEU A 620 8.20 -1.67 25.74
C LEU A 620 9.17 -1.39 26.88
N LEU A 621 10.17 -2.27 27.08
CA LEU A 621 11.21 -2.09 28.10
C LEU A 621 12.03 -0.82 27.83
N CYS A 622 12.43 -0.58 26.58
CA CYS A 622 13.12 0.65 26.19
C CYS A 622 12.27 1.90 26.46
N GLY A 623 10.97 1.86 26.11
CA GLY A 623 10.05 2.97 26.34
C GLY A 623 9.89 3.38 27.81
N VAL A 624 10.03 2.43 28.75
CA VAL A 624 9.92 2.70 30.19
C VAL A 624 11.27 3.03 30.83
N LEU A 625 12.34 2.30 30.47
CA LEU A 625 13.64 2.44 31.13
C LEU A 625 14.39 3.71 30.72
N ILE A 626 14.26 4.15 29.47
CA ILE A 626 14.98 5.34 28.96
C ILE A 626 14.56 6.60 29.72
N PRO A 627 13.26 6.95 29.88
CA PRO A 627 12.85 8.12 30.65
C PRO A 627 13.34 8.10 32.11
N ILE A 628 13.28 6.94 32.76
CA ILE A 628 13.77 6.77 34.15
C ILE A 628 15.29 7.01 34.20
N GLY A 629 16.04 6.44 33.26
CA GLY A 629 17.48 6.65 33.15
C GLY A 629 17.85 8.13 32.97
N VAL A 630 17.13 8.84 32.12
CA VAL A 630 17.31 10.29 31.89
C VAL A 630 17.05 11.10 33.17
N LEU A 631 16.00 10.77 33.95
CA LEU A 631 15.70 11.45 35.22
C LEU A 631 16.83 11.27 36.25
N TYR A 632 17.35 10.05 36.40
CA TYR A 632 18.47 9.79 37.32
C TYR A 632 19.76 10.49 36.87
N LEU A 633 20.01 10.56 35.56
CA LEU A 633 21.15 11.30 35.01
C LEU A 633 21.05 12.80 35.33
N LEU A 634 19.90 13.43 35.10
CA LEU A 634 19.67 14.84 35.44
C LEU A 634 19.80 15.12 36.94
N LYS A 635 19.33 14.20 37.79
CA LYS A 635 19.49 14.28 39.25
C LYS A 635 20.95 14.18 39.68
N TYR A 636 21.71 13.28 39.06
CA TYR A 636 23.15 13.13 39.32
C TYR A 636 23.94 14.40 38.94
N LEU A 637 23.55 15.06 37.85
CA LEU A 637 24.15 16.32 37.38
C LEU A 637 23.74 17.55 38.22
N SER A 638 22.58 17.52 38.89
CA SER A 638 22.04 18.64 39.67
C SER A 638 22.33 18.59 41.17
N ALA A 639 22.63 17.42 41.74
CA ALA A 639 22.94 17.24 43.16
C ALA A 639 24.34 17.76 43.55
N VAL A 640 24.53 19.08 43.49
CA VAL A 640 25.79 19.79 43.77
C VAL A 640 25.53 21.14 44.45
N ILE A 641 26.44 21.56 45.33
CA ILE A 641 26.47 22.87 45.98
C ILE A 641 26.98 23.90 44.94
N PRO A 642 26.24 24.98 44.66
CA PRO A 642 26.64 26.01 43.69
C PRO A 642 27.93 26.74 44.08
N SER A 643 28.75 27.09 43.08
CA SER A 643 29.94 27.92 43.24
C SER A 643 29.61 29.33 43.77
N GLY A 644 30.60 30.01 44.34
CA GLY A 644 30.48 31.37 44.87
C GLY A 644 31.02 31.51 46.30
N SER A 645 30.99 32.72 46.84
CA SER A 645 31.37 32.98 48.23
C SER A 645 30.39 32.32 49.19
N LEU A 646 30.93 31.75 50.26
CA LEU A 646 30.19 31.24 51.40
C LEU A 646 30.89 31.72 52.66
N VAL A 647 30.20 32.52 53.44
CA VAL A 647 30.70 33.01 54.71
C VAL A 647 30.17 32.11 55.81
N VAL A 648 31.07 31.57 56.62
CA VAL A 648 30.76 30.65 57.70
C VAL A 648 31.18 31.30 59.01
N GLY A 649 30.28 31.35 59.98
CA GLY A 649 30.59 31.68 61.37
C GLY A 649 30.21 30.53 62.28
N THR A 650 31.05 30.23 63.26
CA THR A 650 30.75 29.25 64.29
C THR A 650 30.81 29.91 65.67
N THR A 651 29.77 29.72 66.47
CA THR A 651 29.75 30.16 67.87
C THR A 651 29.06 29.12 68.73
N VAL A 652 29.36 29.11 70.03
CA VAL A 652 28.66 28.28 71.00
C VAL A 652 27.54 29.10 71.60
N VAL A 653 26.31 28.60 71.52
CA VAL A 653 25.12 29.28 72.03
C VAL A 653 24.56 28.49 73.21
N ASP A 654 24.38 29.18 74.33
CA ASP A 654 23.61 28.68 75.46
C ASP A 654 22.12 28.81 75.15
N ILE A 655 21.39 27.71 75.27
CA ILE A 655 19.94 27.65 75.07
C ILE A 655 19.28 27.76 76.44
N PRO A 656 18.55 28.86 76.72
CA PRO A 656 17.82 29.02 77.97
C PRO A 656 16.71 27.98 78.11
N SER A 657 16.61 27.38 79.29
CA SER A 657 15.58 26.38 79.62
C SER A 657 14.19 27.01 79.86
N ASP A 658 14.13 28.33 80.02
CA ASP A 658 12.89 29.11 80.21
C ASP A 658 12.23 29.56 78.89
N GLY A 659 12.81 29.20 77.74
CA GLY A 659 12.27 29.51 76.42
C GLY A 659 12.53 30.94 75.94
N THR A 660 13.35 31.72 76.65
CA THR A 660 13.77 33.06 76.20
C THR A 660 14.69 32.98 74.98
N SER A 661 14.70 34.04 74.17
CA SER A 661 15.55 34.09 72.97
C SER A 661 17.03 34.03 73.37
N PRO A 662 17.82 33.13 72.76
CA PRO A 662 19.23 32.97 73.11
C PRO A 662 20.03 34.22 72.72
N ARG A 663 21.01 34.60 73.53
CA ARG A 663 21.99 35.60 73.15
C ARG A 663 22.98 34.97 72.17
N ILE A 664 22.93 35.43 70.92
CA ILE A 664 23.83 34.99 69.86
C ILE A 664 24.80 36.14 69.57
N GLU A 665 26.04 35.97 70.01
CA GLU A 665 27.17 36.86 69.71
C GLU A 665 28.11 36.15 68.72
N LEU A 666 28.13 36.64 67.47
CA LEU A 666 29.10 36.24 66.45
C LEU A 666 30.03 37.44 66.18
N PRO A 667 31.18 37.55 66.87
CA PRO A 667 32.17 38.55 66.52
C PRO A 667 32.70 38.31 65.11
N SER A 668 32.99 39.38 64.37
CA SER A 668 33.50 39.33 62.99
C SER A 668 34.79 38.50 62.85
N GLN A 669 35.56 38.36 63.92
CA GLN A 669 36.78 37.53 63.98
C GLN A 669 36.51 36.01 63.90
N GLN A 670 35.29 35.56 64.20
CA GLN A 670 34.86 34.15 64.08
C GLN A 670 34.24 33.83 62.72
N MET A 671 34.22 34.80 61.79
CA MET A 671 33.68 34.63 60.45
C MET A 671 34.80 34.32 59.45
N ARG A 672 34.65 33.25 58.68
CA ARG A 672 35.57 32.84 57.63
C ARG A 672 34.88 32.82 56.29
N MET A 673 35.48 33.45 55.29
CA MET A 673 34.99 33.40 53.92
C MET A 673 35.65 32.24 53.16
N TYR A 674 34.82 31.36 52.62
CA TYR A 674 35.21 30.27 51.74
C TYR A 674 34.83 30.61 50.30
N SER A 675 35.73 30.34 49.36
CA SER A 675 35.48 30.50 47.92
C SER A 675 35.28 29.13 47.28
N LEU A 676 34.03 28.80 46.94
CA LEU A 676 33.72 27.58 46.21
C LEU A 676 34.01 27.82 44.72
N ARG A 677 35.24 27.51 44.29
CA ARG A 677 35.74 27.74 42.91
C ARG A 677 35.02 26.90 41.83
N GLY A 678 34.11 25.99 42.22
CA GLY A 678 33.31 25.18 41.31
C GLY A 678 32.11 24.54 42.01
N ARG A 679 31.26 23.84 41.25
CA ARG A 679 30.15 23.04 41.81
C ARG A 679 30.74 21.87 42.58
N THR A 680 30.50 21.79 43.89
CA THR A 680 31.05 20.73 44.74
C THR A 680 29.96 19.84 45.30
N ARG A 681 30.25 18.55 45.54
CA ARG A 681 29.32 17.64 46.23
C ARG A 681 29.55 17.59 47.74
N THR A 682 30.69 18.07 48.18
CA THR A 682 31.09 18.08 49.59
C THR A 682 31.73 19.42 49.93
N PHE A 683 31.43 19.94 51.11
CA PHE A 683 32.03 21.14 51.66
C PHE A 683 32.38 20.89 53.12
N GLU A 684 33.57 21.30 53.53
CA GLU A 684 34.08 21.06 54.87
C GLU A 684 34.56 22.37 55.49
N MET A 685 34.20 22.58 56.76
CA MET A 685 34.50 23.79 57.52
C MET A 685 34.73 23.40 58.99
N ASP A 686 35.89 23.71 59.55
CA ASP A 686 36.17 23.64 61.00
C ASP A 686 35.68 22.37 61.73
N GLY A 687 35.85 21.20 61.09
CA GLY A 687 35.42 19.89 61.62
C GLY A 687 34.00 19.44 61.24
N TYR A 688 33.27 20.25 60.48
CA TYR A 688 31.92 20.00 59.99
C TYR A 688 31.92 19.72 58.49
N ARG A 689 31.29 18.62 58.06
CA ARG A 689 31.22 18.23 56.65
C ARG A 689 29.78 18.21 56.15
N LEU A 690 29.51 19.01 55.12
CA LEU A 690 28.25 19.07 54.38
C LEU A 690 28.37 18.25 53.08
N ARG A 691 27.37 17.42 52.77
CA ARG A 691 27.34 16.59 51.55
C ARG A 691 26.01 16.72 50.80
N ALA A 692 26.09 16.92 49.49
CA ALA A 692 24.93 16.88 48.60
C ALA A 692 24.45 15.44 48.38
N ILE A 693 23.16 15.20 48.56
CA ILE A 693 22.48 13.90 48.48
C ILE A 693 21.37 13.98 47.44
N MET A 694 21.42 13.08 46.45
CA MET A 694 20.48 12.99 45.33
C MET A 694 19.09 12.42 45.72
N GLY A 695 19.07 11.49 46.67
CA GLY A 695 17.87 10.74 47.07
C GLY A 695 17.53 9.58 46.13
N LEU A 696 16.90 8.52 46.68
CA LEU A 696 16.56 7.28 45.97
C LEU A 696 15.26 7.36 45.14
N SER A 697 14.37 8.32 45.42
CA SER A 697 13.14 8.49 44.64
C SER A 697 13.41 9.35 43.39
N PRO A 698 12.88 8.99 42.20
CA PRO A 698 13.04 9.79 40.98
C PRO A 698 12.42 11.20 41.10
N THR A 699 11.46 11.42 42.00
CA THR A 699 10.78 12.72 42.19
C THR A 699 11.33 13.57 43.35
N ALA A 700 12.25 13.03 44.17
CA ALA A 700 12.79 13.78 45.30
C ALA A 700 13.76 14.90 44.88
N VAL A 701 13.68 16.07 45.51
CA VAL A 701 14.63 17.18 45.29
C VAL A 701 15.97 16.86 45.99
N PRO A 702 17.13 17.09 45.34
CA PRO A 702 18.42 16.94 46.00
C PRO A 702 18.61 17.94 47.15
N ARG A 703 19.38 17.56 48.16
CA ARG A 703 19.58 18.35 49.38
C ARG A 703 21.00 18.25 49.88
N VAL A 704 21.38 19.08 50.84
CA VAL A 704 22.68 18.98 51.55
C VAL A 704 22.43 18.54 52.98
N GLU A 705 23.25 17.62 53.47
CA GLU A 705 23.14 17.06 54.82
C GLU A 705 24.47 17.24 55.57
N LEU A 706 24.40 17.54 56.86
CA LEU A 706 25.57 17.55 57.74
C LEU A 706 25.93 16.12 58.15
N VAL A 707 27.02 15.60 57.60
CA VAL A 707 27.45 14.21 57.81
C VAL A 707 28.47 14.06 58.94
N GLU A 708 29.24 15.12 59.24
CA GLU A 708 30.23 15.13 60.33
C GLU A 708 30.13 16.45 61.13
N PRO A 709 30.32 16.43 62.47
CA PRO A 709 30.54 15.25 63.33
C PRO A 709 29.27 14.40 63.48
N ASP A 710 29.38 13.19 64.03
CA ASP A 710 28.23 12.31 64.32
C ASP A 710 27.46 12.75 65.58
N ALA A 711 26.80 13.90 65.45
CA ALA A 711 26.01 14.51 66.52
C ALA A 711 24.60 14.88 66.00
N PRO A 712 23.57 14.81 66.86
CA PRO A 712 22.25 15.32 66.55
C PRO A 712 22.34 16.77 66.07
N SER A 713 21.73 17.06 64.93
CA SER A 713 21.78 18.39 64.33
C SER A 713 20.47 18.75 63.64
N VAL A 714 20.21 20.06 63.60
CA VAL A 714 19.01 20.65 63.01
C VAL A 714 19.36 21.96 62.34
N SER A 715 18.70 22.29 61.23
CA SER A 715 18.86 23.56 60.53
C SER A 715 17.62 24.43 60.62
N GLY A 716 17.75 25.68 60.16
CA GLY A 716 16.63 26.58 59.92
C GLY A 716 15.74 26.18 58.73
N ALA A 717 16.17 25.25 57.88
CA ALA A 717 15.41 24.82 56.70
C ALA A 717 14.17 23.98 57.08
N THR A 718 13.29 23.75 56.11
CA THR A 718 12.14 22.83 56.26
C THR A 718 12.21 21.75 55.18
N PRO A 719 12.29 20.45 55.56
CA PRO A 719 12.51 19.93 56.91
C PRO A 719 13.91 20.28 57.44
N GLY A 720 14.03 20.62 58.73
CA GLY A 720 15.30 21.05 59.33
C GLY A 720 16.23 19.91 59.73
N SER A 721 15.71 18.68 59.83
CA SER A 721 16.49 17.49 60.14
C SER A 721 15.88 16.24 59.46
N ARG A 722 16.72 15.29 59.06
CA ARG A 722 16.32 13.97 58.55
C ARG A 722 17.28 12.93 59.10
N GLY A 723 16.77 11.87 59.71
CA GLY A 723 17.61 10.84 60.33
C GLY A 723 18.50 11.39 61.46
N GLY A 724 18.07 12.46 62.15
CA GLY A 724 18.84 13.12 63.20
C GLY A 724 19.93 14.08 62.71
N ARG A 725 20.06 14.28 61.39
CA ARG A 725 21.06 15.16 60.77
C ARG A 725 20.43 16.41 60.17
N ALA A 726 21.10 17.55 60.33
CA ALA A 726 20.67 18.80 59.73
C ALA A 726 20.64 18.70 58.20
N VAL A 727 19.53 19.12 57.60
CA VAL A 727 19.35 19.17 56.15
C VAL A 727 19.16 20.60 55.72
N VAL A 728 19.83 21.04 54.65
CA VAL A 728 19.68 22.37 54.06
C VAL A 728 19.52 22.27 52.53
N PRO A 729 18.95 23.29 51.86
CA PRO A 729 18.91 23.35 50.40
C PRO A 729 20.31 23.33 49.78
N LEU A 730 20.44 22.89 48.52
CA LEU A 730 21.72 22.86 47.78
C LEU A 730 22.49 24.19 47.82
N GLY A 731 21.77 25.32 47.87
CA GLY A 731 22.36 26.65 47.90
C GLY A 731 23.19 26.94 49.15
N VAL A 732 22.94 26.23 50.27
CA VAL A 732 23.49 26.33 51.64
C VAL A 732 23.52 27.73 52.29
N ARG A 733 23.52 28.81 51.50
CA ARG A 733 23.57 30.21 51.91
C ARG A 733 22.24 30.67 52.47
N GLY A 734 22.30 31.58 53.44
CA GLY A 734 21.15 32.09 54.15
C GLY A 734 20.58 31.09 55.16
N GLN A 735 21.36 30.09 55.57
CA GLN A 735 20.93 29.03 56.47
C GLN A 735 21.78 29.03 57.74
N TRP A 736 21.25 28.43 58.80
CA TRP A 736 22.01 28.13 60.00
C TRP A 736 21.78 26.68 60.39
N ILE A 737 22.77 26.10 61.08
CA ILE A 737 22.77 24.72 61.55
C ILE A 737 23.18 24.72 63.02
N ALA A 738 22.40 24.06 63.86
CA ALA A 738 22.73 23.82 65.26
C ALA A 738 23.18 22.36 65.42
N VAL A 739 24.32 22.16 66.08
CA VAL A 739 24.93 20.86 66.35
C VAL A 739 25.05 20.65 67.85
N ALA A 740 24.56 19.52 68.34
CA ALA A 740 24.62 19.13 69.74
C ALA A 740 25.94 18.41 70.08
N ASP A 741 27.06 19.13 69.98
CA ASP A 741 28.42 18.59 70.15
C ASP A 741 29.20 19.17 71.35
N GLN A 742 28.57 20.05 72.14
CA GLN A 742 29.17 20.68 73.31
C GLN A 742 28.76 19.98 74.62
N PRO A 743 29.65 19.87 75.63
CA PRO A 743 29.29 19.31 76.93
C PRO A 743 28.38 20.28 77.72
N SER A 744 27.30 19.78 78.33
CA SER A 744 26.41 20.57 79.20
C SER A 744 27.14 21.04 80.47
N GLN A 745 26.87 22.27 80.96
CA GLN A 745 27.31 22.71 82.30
C GLN A 745 26.33 22.26 83.39
N ALA A 746 26.77 22.30 84.66
CA ALA A 746 26.02 21.82 85.83
C ALA A 746 24.72 22.60 86.15
N ASP A 747 24.50 23.77 85.55
CA ASP A 747 23.37 24.68 85.82
C ASP A 747 22.26 24.64 84.75
N ASP A 748 21.91 23.45 84.24
CA ASP A 748 20.71 23.20 83.40
C ASP A 748 20.63 23.95 82.04
N ALA A 749 21.69 24.67 81.64
CA ALA A 749 21.81 25.32 80.33
C ALA A 749 22.40 24.37 79.27
N ARG A 750 21.72 24.24 78.13
CA ARG A 750 22.20 23.40 77.00
C ARG A 750 23.10 24.21 76.08
N ARG A 751 24.24 23.65 75.69
CA ARG A 751 25.14 24.27 74.71
C ARG A 751 25.04 23.57 73.36
N VAL A 752 24.88 24.35 72.30
CA VAL A 752 24.98 23.88 70.92
C VAL A 752 25.97 24.73 70.15
N THR A 753 26.66 24.12 69.20
CA THR A 753 27.42 24.88 68.21
C THR A 753 26.47 25.36 67.13
N LEU A 754 26.37 26.68 66.96
CA LEU A 754 25.62 27.31 65.89
C LEU A 754 26.57 27.65 64.75
N ILE A 755 26.27 27.12 63.57
CA ILE A 755 26.96 27.38 62.32
C ILE A 755 26.06 28.28 61.47
N VAL A 756 26.54 29.48 61.15
CA VAL A 756 25.84 30.45 60.31
C VAL A 756 26.44 30.40 58.91
N LEU A 757 25.62 30.18 57.89
CA LEU A 757 26.00 30.08 56.48
C LEU A 757 25.41 31.26 55.71
N ALA A 758 26.21 32.28 55.45
CA ALA A 758 25.80 33.52 54.76
C ALA A 758 26.42 33.64 53.35
N ALA A 759 25.79 34.44 52.49
CA ALA A 759 26.31 34.67 51.14
C ALA A 759 27.48 35.68 51.10
N SER A 760 27.53 36.60 52.07
CA SER A 760 28.51 37.69 52.19
C SER A 760 28.72 38.09 53.66
N LEU A 761 29.74 38.92 53.90
CA LEU A 761 30.01 39.56 55.20
C LEU A 761 29.20 40.86 55.41
N ASP A 762 28.17 41.10 54.58
CA ASP A 762 27.30 42.26 54.74
C ASP A 762 26.46 42.11 56.01
N ASP A 763 26.48 43.14 56.87
CA ASP A 763 25.81 43.11 58.17
C ASP A 763 24.31 42.85 58.05
N ALA A 764 23.64 43.34 56.99
CA ALA A 764 22.21 43.09 56.78
C ALA A 764 21.93 41.63 56.37
N VAL A 765 22.82 41.03 55.58
CA VAL A 765 22.72 39.62 55.17
C VAL A 765 22.97 38.70 56.36
N LEU A 766 23.97 39.02 57.19
CA LEU A 766 24.30 38.26 58.38
C LEU A 766 23.20 38.37 59.44
N ALA A 767 22.71 39.59 59.70
CA ALA A 767 21.63 39.85 60.64
C ALA A 767 20.39 39.02 60.30
N LYS A 768 20.03 38.91 59.02
CA LYS A 768 18.89 38.09 58.58
C LYS A 768 18.99 36.62 58.98
N VAL A 769 20.17 36.01 58.84
CA VAL A 769 20.38 34.59 59.20
C VAL A 769 20.42 34.42 60.72
N VAL A 770 21.06 35.35 61.42
CA VAL A 770 21.16 35.33 62.89
C VAL A 770 19.82 35.59 63.55
N ASP A 771 19.00 36.51 63.02
CA ASP A 771 17.66 36.81 63.53
C ASP A 771 16.70 35.63 63.31
N ASP A 772 16.81 34.95 62.16
CA ASP A 772 16.08 33.70 61.93
C ASP A 772 16.50 32.60 62.93
N ALA A 773 17.81 32.51 63.22
CA ALA A 773 18.31 31.62 64.26
C ALA A 773 17.76 32.02 65.64
N ARG A 774 17.77 33.31 66.03
CA ARG A 774 17.21 33.76 67.31
C ARG A 774 15.73 33.41 67.47
N ALA A 775 14.96 33.50 66.38
CA ALA A 775 13.54 33.20 66.38
C ALA A 775 13.23 31.69 66.49
N HIS A 776 14.05 30.84 65.85
CA HIS A 776 13.71 29.43 65.65
C HIS A 776 14.66 28.42 66.32
N LEU A 777 15.83 28.84 66.82
CA LEU A 777 16.85 27.93 67.36
C LEU A 777 16.34 27.10 68.53
N VAL A 778 15.64 27.71 69.50
CA VAL A 778 15.14 27.02 70.70
C VAL A 778 14.15 25.91 70.33
N SER A 779 13.18 26.22 69.48
CA SER A 779 12.14 25.26 69.07
C SER A 779 12.73 24.12 68.24
N ARG A 780 13.66 24.44 67.32
CA ARG A 780 14.34 23.44 66.49
C ARG A 780 15.28 22.54 67.30
N VAL A 781 16.06 23.09 68.22
CA VAL A 781 16.96 22.26 69.06
C VAL A 781 16.16 21.38 70.02
N SER A 782 15.03 21.87 70.55
CA SER A 782 14.14 21.05 71.38
C SER A 782 13.60 19.82 70.64
N SER A 783 13.52 19.86 69.30
CA SER A 783 13.10 18.71 68.49
C SER A 783 14.16 17.61 68.35
N ILE A 784 15.44 17.93 68.54
CA ILE A 784 16.55 16.97 68.51
C ILE A 784 17.07 16.62 69.91
N LEU A 785 16.78 17.46 70.92
CA LEU A 785 17.12 17.29 72.32
C LEU A 785 15.90 17.62 73.20
N PRO A 786 14.99 16.68 73.48
CA PRO A 786 13.80 16.95 74.28
C PRO A 786 14.12 17.21 75.77
N THR A 787 13.43 18.15 76.41
CA THR A 787 13.53 18.46 77.85
C THR A 787 12.79 17.44 78.69
N LYS A 788 13.48 16.84 79.65
CA LYS A 788 12.88 15.90 80.61
C LYS A 788 12.19 16.73 81.71
N PRO A 789 10.86 16.66 81.88
CA PRO A 789 10.19 17.36 82.98
C PRO A 789 10.60 16.76 84.33
N ALA A 790 10.91 17.61 85.31
CA ALA A 790 11.11 17.23 86.70
C ALA A 790 9.75 17.19 87.43
N GLY A 791 9.42 16.04 88.04
CA GLY A 791 8.35 15.92 89.05
C GLY A 791 7.13 15.08 88.65
N ALA A 792 6.87 14.05 89.45
CA ALA A 792 5.72 13.13 89.52
C ALA A 792 5.56 12.15 88.34
N SER A 793 5.97 10.86 88.39
CA SER A 793 5.72 9.79 89.39
C SER A 793 4.22 9.66 89.69
N THR A 794 3.52 8.53 89.54
CA THR A 794 3.87 7.10 89.46
C THR A 794 2.57 6.31 89.22
N SER A 795 2.64 5.17 88.53
CA SER A 795 1.87 3.93 88.84
C SER A 795 2.07 2.92 87.70
N ALA A 796 3.04 2.00 87.85
CA ALA A 796 2.81 0.56 88.09
C ALA A 796 2.45 -0.21 86.80
N ALA A 797 3.03 -1.36 86.45
CA ALA A 797 4.10 -2.20 86.99
C ALA A 797 4.56 -3.13 85.83
N GLU A 798 5.76 -3.69 86.00
CA GLU A 798 6.32 -4.96 85.47
C GLU A 798 5.54 -5.72 84.38
N GLY A 799 6.13 -6.28 83.32
CA GLY A 799 7.50 -6.64 83.03
C GLY A 799 7.52 -7.85 82.07
N ARG A 800 8.66 -8.01 81.39
CA ARG A 800 9.17 -9.23 80.71
C ARG A 800 8.65 -9.65 79.31
N THR A 801 9.65 -9.75 78.43
CA THR A 801 9.92 -10.79 77.40
C THR A 801 8.89 -10.92 76.27
N GLY A 802 9.23 -11.06 75.00
CA GLY A 802 10.42 -11.59 74.33
C GLY A 802 9.98 -11.89 72.89
N ALA A 803 10.96 -12.07 72.01
CA ALA A 803 10.82 -12.11 70.56
C ALA A 803 9.81 -13.11 69.97
N LEU A 804 9.24 -12.70 68.81
CA LEU A 804 8.89 -13.44 67.57
C LEU A 804 8.00 -14.71 67.71
N PRO A 805 7.02 -14.94 66.81
CA PRO A 805 7.42 -15.59 65.54
C PRO A 805 6.49 -15.40 64.32
N THR A 806 7.02 -15.89 63.20
CA THR A 806 6.34 -16.64 62.13
C THR A 806 5.36 -15.97 61.17
N VAL A 807 5.74 -16.14 59.89
CA VAL A 807 4.96 -16.12 58.65
C VAL A 807 3.89 -17.22 58.66
N GLY A 808 2.73 -16.95 58.07
CA GLY A 808 1.72 -17.96 57.75
C GLY A 808 0.69 -17.47 56.74
N THR A 809 0.81 -17.94 55.50
CA THR A 809 -0.23 -18.00 54.47
C THR A 809 -1.19 -19.16 54.74
N SER A 810 -2.51 -18.96 54.66
CA SER A 810 -3.47 -19.99 54.19
C SER A 810 -4.90 -19.46 54.00
N VAL A 811 -5.52 -19.98 52.92
CA VAL A 811 -6.94 -19.92 52.50
C VAL A 811 -7.77 -20.95 53.32
N PRO A 812 -9.12 -20.85 53.41
CA PRO A 812 -9.97 -21.64 52.49
C PRO A 812 -11.36 -21.02 52.15
N ASP A 813 -11.99 -21.73 51.22
CA ASP A 813 -13.28 -21.63 50.51
C ASP A 813 -14.58 -21.71 51.37
N ALA A 814 -15.72 -21.23 50.84
CA ALA A 814 -17.08 -21.83 50.90
C ALA A 814 -18.28 -20.85 50.70
N GLY A 815 -19.12 -21.15 49.68
CA GLY A 815 -20.61 -20.99 49.60
C GLY A 815 -21.18 -19.56 49.46
N GLY A 816 -21.94 -19.17 48.41
CA GLY A 816 -23.14 -19.79 47.80
C GLY A 816 -24.41 -19.24 48.49
N GLY A 817 -25.51 -18.77 47.87
CA GLY A 817 -25.97 -18.62 46.49
C GLY A 817 -27.47 -18.18 46.47
N PHE A 818 -27.99 -18.01 45.24
CA PHE A 818 -29.40 -18.09 44.77
C PHE A 818 -30.42 -16.92 44.88
N GLY A 819 -31.02 -16.62 43.71
CA GLY A 819 -32.28 -15.89 43.46
C GLY A 819 -32.31 -15.20 42.08
N SER A 820 -32.61 -15.93 40.98
CA SER A 820 -33.89 -15.89 40.20
C SER A 820 -33.92 -14.85 39.05
N LEU A 821 -33.75 -15.28 37.79
CA LEU A 821 -34.77 -15.46 36.70
C LEU A 821 -35.12 -14.18 35.89
N ASP A 822 -34.89 -14.28 34.57
CA ASP A 822 -35.45 -13.49 33.44
C ASP A 822 -37.01 -13.47 33.44
N PRO A 823 -37.76 -12.86 32.48
CA PRO A 823 -37.42 -12.14 31.24
C PRO A 823 -38.23 -10.82 31.03
N VAL A 824 -38.02 -10.05 29.95
CA VAL A 824 -39.05 -9.54 28.99
C VAL A 824 -38.31 -8.89 27.78
N ASP A 825 -38.71 -9.29 26.57
CA ASP A 825 -38.39 -8.71 25.25
C ASP A 825 -38.81 -7.22 25.09
N ASP A 826 -38.08 -6.46 24.27
CA ASP A 826 -38.58 -5.85 23.01
C ASP A 826 -37.80 -4.58 22.58
N SER A 827 -37.06 -4.73 21.47
CA SER A 827 -37.06 -3.87 20.26
C SER A 827 -36.76 -2.34 20.41
N PRO A 828 -36.78 -1.51 19.33
CA PRO A 828 -35.56 -0.88 18.77
C PRO A 828 -35.62 0.67 18.70
N PHE A 829 -34.68 1.29 17.96
CA PHE A 829 -34.74 2.61 17.29
C PHE A 829 -34.23 3.91 17.97
N ALA A 830 -33.56 4.70 17.11
CA ALA A 830 -33.63 6.17 16.94
C ALA A 830 -32.65 7.14 17.66
N GLY A 831 -31.94 7.90 16.81
CA GLY A 831 -31.85 9.39 16.79
C GLY A 831 -31.08 10.09 17.92
N PHE A 832 -30.26 11.12 17.70
CA PHE A 832 -30.59 12.45 17.14
C PHE A 832 -29.36 13.39 17.36
N PRO A 833 -29.31 14.67 16.89
CA PRO A 833 -30.03 15.33 15.80
C PRO A 833 -29.15 16.22 14.87
N THR A 834 -29.88 16.85 13.95
CA THR A 834 -29.65 17.76 12.82
C THR A 834 -29.15 19.20 13.10
N SER A 835 -28.47 19.77 12.07
CA SER A 835 -28.30 21.21 11.67
C SER A 835 -29.57 22.09 11.82
N PRO A 836 -29.55 23.48 11.82
CA PRO A 836 -29.03 24.31 10.71
C PRO A 836 -28.63 25.79 10.99
N GLY A 837 -28.07 26.50 9.99
CA GLY A 837 -28.04 27.97 9.96
C GLY A 837 -27.13 28.60 8.91
N ALA A 838 -27.69 29.01 7.77
CA ALA A 838 -27.04 29.72 6.67
C ALA A 838 -27.24 31.27 6.79
N PRO A 839 -27.04 32.07 5.72
CA PRO A 839 -26.04 33.14 5.61
C PRO A 839 -26.61 34.56 5.77
N SER A 840 -25.75 35.58 5.86
CA SER A 840 -26.17 36.98 5.63
C SER A 840 -25.31 37.66 4.58
N GLN A 841 -26.01 38.20 3.58
CA GLN A 841 -25.55 39.15 2.59
C GLN A 841 -25.27 40.52 3.24
N GLY A 842 -24.29 41.24 2.69
CA GLY A 842 -24.09 42.66 2.92
C GLY A 842 -23.21 43.22 1.81
N ALA A 843 -23.85 43.90 0.85
CA ALA A 843 -23.29 44.40 -0.38
C ALA A 843 -22.36 45.62 -0.21
N SER A 844 -21.51 45.82 -1.23
CA SER A 844 -21.36 47.08 -1.98
C SER A 844 -19.93 47.66 -2.06
N SER A 845 -19.58 47.92 -3.33
CA SER A 845 -18.86 49.08 -3.89
C SER A 845 -17.34 49.17 -3.79
N SER A 846 -16.75 49.19 -5.01
CA SER A 846 -15.84 50.24 -5.52
C SER A 846 -14.41 50.26 -4.94
N GLU A 847 -13.34 50.57 -5.64
CA GLU A 847 -12.96 50.84 -7.03
C GLU A 847 -11.43 51.09 -6.93
N VAL A 848 -10.70 50.85 -8.02
CA VAL A 848 -9.55 51.67 -8.48
C VAL A 848 -8.15 51.48 -7.87
N GLN A 849 -7.18 51.64 -8.79
CA GLN A 849 -5.71 51.80 -8.70
C GLN A 849 -4.91 50.49 -8.60
N GLU A 850 -4.30 49.96 -9.67
CA GLU A 850 -3.39 50.53 -10.70
C GLU A 850 -2.07 51.09 -10.16
N ALA A 851 -0.99 50.75 -10.89
CA ALA A 851 0.41 51.15 -10.79
C ALA A 851 1.28 50.20 -9.93
N THR A 852 2.43 49.68 -10.37
CA THR A 852 3.41 50.16 -11.37
C THR A 852 4.38 48.98 -11.65
N LYS A 853 4.68 48.60 -12.91
CA LYS A 853 5.94 48.89 -13.64
C LYS A 853 7.21 48.74 -12.75
N ARG A 854 8.32 48.09 -13.10
CA ARG A 854 8.96 47.58 -14.33
C ARG A 854 10.29 46.88 -13.85
N PRO A 855 11.23 46.41 -14.71
CA PRO A 855 11.92 45.12 -14.59
C PRO A 855 13.47 45.32 -14.61
N PRO A 856 14.26 44.62 -15.46
CA PRO A 856 15.01 43.39 -15.23
C PRO A 856 16.54 43.63 -15.24
N SER A 857 17.35 42.58 -15.09
CA SER A 857 18.73 42.63 -15.60
C SER A 857 19.13 41.32 -16.28
N ASN A 858 19.29 41.43 -17.60
CA ASN A 858 20.02 40.52 -18.48
C ASN A 858 21.49 40.37 -18.04
N SER A 859 22.06 39.20 -18.30
CA SER A 859 23.39 39.12 -18.93
C SER A 859 23.62 37.72 -19.52
N ASP A 860 23.73 37.69 -20.83
CA ASP A 860 24.47 36.76 -21.70
C ASP A 860 25.33 37.68 -22.60
N PRO A 861 26.31 37.25 -23.44
CA PRO A 861 26.95 35.93 -23.62
C PRO A 861 28.50 36.01 -23.74
N GLN A 862 29.22 34.88 -23.81
CA GLN A 862 30.51 34.80 -24.53
C GLN A 862 30.97 33.34 -24.75
N ASP A 863 31.44 33.08 -25.98
CA ASP A 863 31.85 31.81 -26.59
C ASP A 863 33.10 32.13 -27.48
N PRO A 864 33.82 31.17 -28.11
CA PRO A 864 34.76 30.12 -27.66
C PRO A 864 36.22 30.42 -28.19
N PRO A 865 37.22 29.48 -28.35
CA PRO A 865 37.20 28.40 -29.38
C PRO A 865 38.04 27.09 -29.15
N ALA A 866 37.61 26.03 -29.88
CA ALA A 866 38.35 25.01 -30.68
C ALA A 866 39.52 24.12 -30.12
N ALA A 867 39.42 22.79 -30.30
CA ALA A 867 40.11 22.02 -31.36
C ALA A 867 40.02 20.47 -31.19
N LEU A 868 39.76 19.79 -32.33
CA LEU A 868 39.92 18.35 -32.68
C LEU A 868 41.42 17.92 -32.71
N PRO A 869 41.85 16.64 -32.98
CA PRO A 869 41.16 15.58 -33.76
C PRO A 869 41.37 14.08 -33.40
N THR A 870 40.53 13.24 -34.05
CA THR A 870 40.74 11.88 -34.64
C THR A 870 41.28 10.70 -33.81
N LEU A 871 40.45 9.66 -33.65
CA LEU A 871 40.48 8.39 -34.43
C LEU A 871 39.12 7.68 -34.35
#